data_AF-A0A8F2W597-F1
#
_entry.id   AF-A0A8F2W597-F1
#
_cell.length_a   1.000
_cell.length_b   1.000
_cell.length_c   1.000
_cell.angle_alpha   90.00
_cell.angle_beta   90.00
_cell.angle_gamma   90.00
#
_symmetry.space_group_name_H-M   'P 1'
#
loop_
_entity.id
_entity.type
_entity.pdbx_description
1 polymer ?
#
loop_
_entity_poly.entity_id
_entity_poly.type
_entity_poly.pdbx_seq_one_letter_code
_entity_poly.pdbx_strand_id
1 'polypeptide(L)'
;MPIDTIYIARHGFRSNWLPPPHPPNPTGIDSDPALAPHGVDQAVELGEYLASLPKEEQPQFIISSPFYRCVESAKPFAQKVGLKVHLDRGIGEWFKKSRGVVPKPADYSKLREFFPDVLGDEKTWNSESGVIPCEQGESEEDVLERSHKFWEAFIPAFEKKHPGVKRILLVNHAATKIALGMALMGHHSLYDEVDFRGTKTRLRAGACSLDKFVKDNDHWTLLENGKTDFLKDGEEMNWNFDVKVEAGSDEDMKRRAEEAKQKQGTEKPSKPEKEPLEYKDVYVAVDVPIVASSYYDESTRDDSRELSQQLLINPNAKFQITGIEQENPFFKISENSVAGLDTESASFSNSNAIDGQIYQASWKKLLGTELIFDDFGELVGTVREHLVAEPSNKAKKASSDKNRVDKEDAMDVDSENEGRADLRTPFLKKAIAAARAKTKTNNVYDNLRDSVFSVHRVGAKSCTPIIPHTLLEKSALRTSFKMSFDHPLFSKLQVFNVVLGSSSPRRKDILSTNVGIQNFSVVKSTFEEDISKDGLSDLEYVTQTAEAKIPSILEQLNKEKNVVIVADTIVSCQGKVYEKPGTPERQMEMLRIFREAKHVKVITSVHVVVTGGKEPKRVSGHEVTDLQFNGDLSDEELQHYVNCKEGLAVAGGFQYQSIGNLLFTGLQGDYFNVVGLPAAKTFSLLCKAV
;
A
#
# COMPACT_ATOMS: atom_id res chain seq x y z
N MET A 1 -29.35 -16.16 -6.25
CA MET A 1 -28.42 -15.98 -7.39
C MET A 1 -27.19 -16.80 -7.07
N PRO A 2 -26.63 -17.54 -8.05
CA PRO A 2 -25.51 -18.42 -7.79
C PRO A 2 -24.26 -17.63 -7.38
N ILE A 3 -23.31 -18.33 -6.76
CA ILE A 3 -21.97 -17.80 -6.50
C ILE A 3 -21.35 -17.46 -7.86
N ASP A 4 -20.90 -16.21 -8.02
CA ASP A 4 -20.23 -15.72 -9.23
C ASP A 4 -18.75 -15.40 -9.01
N THR A 5 -18.32 -15.22 -7.76
CA THR A 5 -16.93 -14.89 -7.42
C THR A 5 -16.45 -15.68 -6.21
N ILE A 6 -15.25 -16.25 -6.32
CA ILE A 6 -14.59 -16.96 -5.23
C ILE A 6 -13.21 -16.35 -5.03
N TYR A 7 -12.95 -15.90 -3.81
CA TYR A 7 -11.62 -15.50 -3.36
C TYR A 7 -11.01 -16.64 -2.56
N ILE A 8 -9.74 -16.97 -2.82
CA ILE A 8 -9.02 -18.01 -2.06
C ILE A 8 -7.71 -17.42 -1.55
N ALA A 9 -7.58 -17.31 -0.23
CA ALA A 9 -6.40 -16.77 0.43
C ALA A 9 -5.66 -17.86 1.22
N ARG A 10 -4.33 -17.78 1.26
CA ARG A 10 -3.52 -18.53 2.22
C ARG A 10 -3.52 -17.79 3.57
N HIS A 11 -3.38 -18.52 4.67
CA HIS A 11 -3.02 -17.91 5.95
C HIS A 11 -1.69 -17.12 5.89
N GLY A 12 -1.48 -16.22 6.84
CA GLY A 12 -0.26 -15.40 6.97
C GLY A 12 0.97 -16.15 7.49
N PHE A 13 2.05 -15.40 7.72
CA PHE A 13 3.33 -15.91 8.23
C PHE A 13 3.17 -16.62 9.57
N ARG A 14 3.65 -17.87 9.67
CA ARG A 14 3.46 -18.71 10.86
C ARG A 14 4.53 -18.45 11.92
N SER A 15 4.16 -18.55 13.19
CA SER A 15 5.11 -18.38 14.31
C SER A 15 6.24 -19.41 14.33
N ASN A 16 6.01 -20.62 13.81
CA ASN A 16 7.04 -21.65 13.70
C ASN A 16 8.03 -21.44 12.53
N TRP A 17 7.86 -20.38 11.73
CA TRP A 17 8.83 -19.98 10.72
C TRP A 17 9.90 -19.03 11.28
N LEU A 18 9.68 -18.44 12.46
CA LEU A 18 10.70 -17.68 13.18
C LEU A 18 11.75 -18.62 13.79
N PRO A 19 12.97 -18.16 14.09
CA PRO A 19 13.92 -18.96 14.84
C PRO A 19 13.36 -19.40 16.21
N PRO A 20 13.69 -20.60 16.69
CA PRO A 20 13.23 -21.08 18.00
C PRO A 20 13.76 -20.19 19.15
N PRO A 21 13.06 -20.16 20.31
CA PRO A 21 11.92 -20.99 20.69
C PRO A 21 10.58 -20.52 20.12
N HIS A 22 9.71 -21.47 19.77
CA HIS A 22 8.36 -21.17 19.27
C HIS A 22 7.33 -21.14 20.40
N PRO A 23 6.27 -20.31 20.28
CA PRO A 23 5.15 -20.37 21.20
C PRO A 23 4.42 -21.72 21.10
N PRO A 24 3.76 -22.18 22.18
CA PRO A 24 2.92 -23.38 22.12
C PRO A 24 1.72 -23.16 21.19
N ASN A 25 1.22 -24.24 20.58
CA ASN A 25 0.01 -24.18 19.76
C ASN A 25 -1.19 -23.79 20.65
N PRO A 26 -1.94 -22.72 20.32
CA PRO A 26 -3.00 -22.21 21.21
C PRO A 26 -4.08 -23.24 21.55
N THR A 27 -4.44 -24.08 20.58
CA THR A 27 -5.45 -25.13 20.73
C THR A 27 -4.92 -26.39 21.41
N GLY A 28 -3.61 -26.51 21.60
CA GLY A 28 -2.93 -27.73 22.05
C GLY A 28 -2.85 -28.84 20.99
N ILE A 29 -3.39 -28.60 19.79
CA ILE A 29 -3.37 -29.55 18.67
C ILE A 29 -2.00 -29.49 17.98
N ASP A 30 -1.46 -30.65 17.56
CA ASP A 30 -0.19 -30.70 16.83
C ASP A 30 -0.25 -29.85 15.54
N SER A 31 0.83 -29.14 15.24
CA SER A 31 0.96 -28.34 14.02
C SER A 31 -0.18 -27.34 13.77
N ASP A 32 -0.75 -26.81 14.84
CA ASP A 32 -1.71 -25.71 14.83
C ASP A 32 -1.13 -24.42 15.45
N PRO A 33 0.00 -23.89 14.92
CA PRO A 33 0.61 -22.68 15.46
C PRO A 33 -0.24 -21.45 15.16
N ALA A 34 -0.10 -20.43 16.01
CA ALA A 34 -0.54 -19.07 15.71
C ALA A 34 0.34 -18.42 14.62
N LEU A 35 -0.15 -17.30 14.06
CA LEU A 35 0.65 -16.41 13.23
C LEU A 35 1.80 -15.78 14.04
N ALA A 36 2.91 -15.46 13.37
CA ALA A 36 3.91 -14.56 13.91
C ALA A 36 3.34 -13.11 13.95
N PRO A 37 3.91 -12.18 14.73
CA PRO A 37 3.53 -10.76 14.65
C PRO A 37 3.49 -10.25 13.21
N HIS A 38 4.54 -10.57 12.43
CA HIS A 38 4.60 -10.29 10.99
C HIS A 38 3.43 -10.88 10.19
N GLY A 39 3.02 -12.12 10.50
CA GLY A 39 1.87 -12.75 9.84
C GLY A 39 0.54 -12.14 10.22
N VAL A 40 0.43 -11.55 11.42
CA VAL A 40 -0.74 -10.77 11.83
C VAL A 40 -0.80 -9.47 11.03
N ASP A 41 0.33 -8.80 10.82
CA ASP A 41 0.41 -7.60 9.99
C ASP A 41 -0.02 -7.89 8.54
N GLN A 42 0.47 -8.99 7.94
CA GLN A 42 0.01 -9.46 6.63
C GLN A 42 -1.50 -9.73 6.57
N ALA A 43 -2.07 -10.30 7.63
CA ALA A 43 -3.51 -10.55 7.70
C ALA A 43 -4.32 -9.25 7.81
N VAL A 44 -3.77 -8.24 8.50
CA VAL A 44 -4.34 -6.89 8.55
C VAL A 44 -4.32 -6.28 7.16
N GLU A 45 -3.17 -6.26 6.48
CA GLU A 45 -2.99 -5.73 5.12
C GLU A 45 -3.93 -6.40 4.11
N LEU A 46 -4.04 -7.74 4.12
CA LEU A 46 -5.01 -8.48 3.32
C LEU A 46 -6.45 -8.03 3.62
N GLY A 47 -6.78 -7.87 4.90
CA GLY A 47 -8.10 -7.38 5.32
C GLY A 47 -8.36 -5.94 4.93
N GLU A 48 -7.34 -5.09 4.90
CA GLU A 48 -7.45 -3.71 4.43
C GLU A 48 -7.70 -3.65 2.92
N TYR A 49 -6.96 -4.44 2.16
CA TYR A 49 -7.14 -4.57 0.72
C TYR A 49 -8.54 -5.09 0.38
N LEU A 50 -8.98 -6.19 1.00
CA LEU A 50 -10.32 -6.72 0.75
C LEU A 50 -11.43 -5.73 1.14
N ALA A 51 -11.23 -4.93 2.19
CA ALA A 51 -12.18 -3.91 2.62
C ALA A 51 -12.14 -2.64 1.76
N SER A 52 -11.05 -2.39 1.01
CA SER A 52 -10.94 -1.25 0.09
C SER A 52 -11.60 -1.52 -1.26
N LEU A 53 -11.86 -2.79 -1.60
CA LEU A 53 -12.63 -3.15 -2.79
C LEU A 53 -14.01 -2.48 -2.79
N PRO A 54 -14.59 -2.14 -3.95
CA PRO A 54 -15.98 -1.69 -4.05
C PRO A 54 -16.94 -2.69 -3.37
N LYS A 55 -18.01 -2.22 -2.73
CA LYS A 55 -18.94 -3.09 -1.96
C LYS A 55 -19.52 -4.23 -2.79
N GLU A 56 -19.73 -3.99 -4.07
CA GLU A 56 -20.20 -4.93 -5.08
C GLU A 56 -19.16 -5.99 -5.46
N GLU A 57 -17.89 -5.80 -5.12
CA GLU A 57 -16.78 -6.74 -5.33
C GLU A 57 -16.33 -7.43 -4.05
N GLN A 58 -16.63 -6.86 -2.87
CA GLN A 58 -16.26 -7.42 -1.58
C GLN A 58 -16.86 -8.82 -1.35
N PRO A 59 -16.11 -9.75 -0.73
CA PRO A 59 -16.67 -10.99 -0.21
C PRO A 59 -17.84 -10.71 0.74
N GLN A 60 -18.89 -11.50 0.64
CA GLN A 60 -20.12 -11.38 1.45
C GLN A 60 -20.21 -12.48 2.52
N PHE A 61 -19.36 -13.50 2.44
CA PHE A 61 -19.32 -14.61 3.37
C PHE A 61 -17.88 -15.14 3.48
N ILE A 62 -17.45 -15.48 4.69
CA ILE A 62 -16.08 -15.94 4.96
C ILE A 62 -16.12 -17.37 5.45
N ILE A 63 -15.35 -18.23 4.78
CA ILE A 63 -15.15 -19.64 5.11
C ILE A 63 -13.66 -19.82 5.40
N SER A 64 -13.36 -20.46 6.52
CA SER A 64 -12.00 -20.66 6.96
C SER A 64 -11.76 -22.13 7.29
N SER A 65 -10.54 -22.57 7.04
CA SER A 65 -10.04 -23.82 7.59
C SER A 65 -10.11 -23.76 9.13
N PRO A 66 -10.45 -24.85 9.83
CA PRO A 66 -10.56 -24.82 11.29
C PRO A 66 -9.22 -24.79 12.03
N PHE A 67 -8.09 -24.69 11.32
CA PHE A 67 -6.79 -24.42 11.94
C PHE A 67 -6.72 -22.97 12.42
N TYR A 68 -6.17 -22.76 13.62
CA TYR A 68 -6.10 -21.48 14.32
C TYR A 68 -5.59 -20.34 13.43
N ARG A 69 -4.47 -20.57 12.74
CA ARG A 69 -3.83 -19.60 11.82
C ARG A 69 -4.76 -19.09 10.71
N CYS A 70 -5.68 -19.91 10.22
CA CYS A 70 -6.60 -19.51 9.15
C CYS A 70 -7.73 -18.63 9.68
N VAL A 71 -8.26 -18.93 10.87
CA VAL A 71 -9.26 -18.08 11.54
C VAL A 71 -8.63 -16.75 11.96
N GLU A 72 -7.39 -16.79 12.46
CA GLU A 72 -6.60 -15.59 12.78
C GLU A 72 -6.33 -14.72 11.55
N SER A 73 -6.02 -15.33 10.40
CA SER A 73 -5.81 -14.59 9.14
C SER A 73 -7.10 -13.96 8.59
N ALA A 74 -8.25 -14.60 8.81
CA ALA A 74 -9.56 -14.09 8.36
C ALA A 74 -10.12 -12.98 9.27
N LYS A 75 -9.67 -12.92 10.53
CA LYS A 75 -10.21 -12.04 11.58
C LYS A 75 -10.17 -10.55 11.20
N PRO A 76 -9.06 -9.97 10.71
CA PRO A 76 -9.01 -8.53 10.44
C PRO A 76 -10.06 -8.08 9.40
N PHE A 77 -10.17 -8.83 8.30
CA PHE A 77 -11.20 -8.56 7.29
C PHE A 77 -12.61 -8.70 7.89
N ALA A 78 -12.90 -9.80 8.58
CA ALA A 78 -14.20 -10.05 9.20
C ALA A 78 -14.65 -8.91 10.12
N GLN A 79 -13.75 -8.42 10.97
CA GLN A 79 -14.02 -7.27 11.87
C GLN A 79 -14.28 -5.99 11.09
N LYS A 80 -13.50 -5.73 10.03
CA LYS A 80 -13.57 -4.49 9.26
C LYS A 80 -14.87 -4.35 8.48
N VAL A 81 -15.39 -5.44 7.92
CA VAL A 81 -16.66 -5.45 7.16
C VAL A 81 -17.87 -5.95 7.94
N GLY A 82 -17.69 -6.34 9.21
CA GLY A 82 -18.77 -6.83 10.08
C GLY A 82 -19.32 -8.21 9.69
N LEU A 83 -18.50 -9.04 9.04
CA LEU A 83 -18.84 -10.43 8.70
C LEU A 83 -18.40 -11.40 9.80
N LYS A 84 -18.94 -12.62 9.75
CA LYS A 84 -18.53 -13.73 10.61
C LYS A 84 -17.72 -14.75 9.82
N VAL A 85 -16.78 -15.39 10.51
CA VAL A 85 -15.93 -16.45 9.98
C VAL A 85 -16.58 -17.80 10.28
N HIS A 86 -16.83 -18.59 9.25
CA HIS A 86 -17.42 -19.91 9.35
C HIS A 86 -16.41 -21.00 9.02
N LEU A 87 -16.52 -22.15 9.68
CA LEU A 87 -15.57 -23.25 9.57
C LEU A 87 -16.03 -24.28 8.54
N ASP A 88 -15.12 -24.69 7.67
CA ASP A 88 -15.32 -25.85 6.78
C ASP A 88 -14.09 -26.76 6.79
N ARG A 89 -14.27 -27.99 7.25
CA ARG A 89 -13.19 -28.98 7.34
C ARG A 89 -12.68 -29.41 5.97
N GLY A 90 -13.48 -29.31 4.90
CA GLY A 90 -13.10 -29.71 3.55
C GLY A 90 -11.95 -28.88 2.96
N ILE A 91 -11.74 -27.67 3.49
CA ILE A 91 -10.60 -26.79 3.15
C ILE A 91 -9.48 -26.85 4.22
N GLY A 92 -9.42 -27.97 4.95
CA GLY A 92 -8.37 -28.33 5.90
C GLY A 92 -6.99 -28.44 5.27
N GLU A 93 -5.95 -28.42 6.10
CA GLU A 93 -4.55 -28.62 5.69
C GLU A 93 -4.36 -29.96 4.97
N TRP A 94 -3.33 -30.05 4.14
CA TRP A 94 -2.88 -31.31 3.54
C TRP A 94 -1.77 -31.93 4.38
N PHE A 95 -1.99 -33.17 4.82
CA PHE A 95 -1.00 -33.97 5.54
C PHE A 95 -0.73 -35.25 4.75
N LYS A 96 0.55 -35.58 4.55
CA LYS A 96 0.95 -36.79 3.82
C LYS A 96 0.63 -38.05 4.63
N LYS A 97 0.34 -39.15 3.94
CA LYS A 97 0.19 -40.49 4.54
C LYS A 97 1.42 -40.96 5.34
N SER A 98 2.61 -40.46 4.97
CA SER A 98 3.86 -40.79 5.66
C SER A 98 4.06 -40.02 6.97
N ARG A 99 3.17 -39.07 7.30
CA ARG A 99 3.28 -38.25 8.49
C ARG A 99 2.87 -39.05 9.73
N GLY A 100 3.69 -39.01 10.78
CA GLY A 100 3.46 -39.82 11.98
C GLY A 100 2.19 -39.47 12.75
N VAL A 101 1.84 -38.17 12.83
CA VAL A 101 0.61 -37.67 13.44
C VAL A 101 -0.08 -36.76 12.44
N VAL A 102 -1.35 -37.07 12.12
CA VAL A 102 -2.22 -36.27 11.28
C VAL A 102 -3.17 -35.47 12.20
N PRO A 103 -2.96 -34.15 12.35
CA PRO A 103 -3.75 -33.34 13.26
C PRO A 103 -5.22 -33.24 12.84
N LYS A 104 -6.11 -33.43 13.81
CA LYS A 104 -7.53 -33.07 13.68
C LYS A 104 -7.73 -31.66 14.23
N PRO A 105 -8.22 -30.71 13.42
CA PRO A 105 -8.35 -29.33 13.89
C PRO A 105 -9.50 -29.18 14.90
N ALA A 106 -9.48 -28.06 15.61
CA ALA A 106 -10.48 -27.71 16.62
C ALA A 106 -11.88 -27.47 16.02
N ASP A 107 -12.91 -27.61 16.85
CA ASP A 107 -14.30 -27.30 16.49
C ASP A 107 -14.67 -25.83 16.82
N TYR A 108 -15.92 -25.45 16.55
CA TYR A 108 -16.42 -24.12 16.86
C TYR A 108 -16.36 -23.81 18.36
N SER A 109 -16.66 -24.78 19.23
CA SER A 109 -16.64 -24.57 20.68
C SER A 109 -15.24 -24.16 21.14
N LYS A 110 -14.22 -24.90 20.71
CA LYS A 110 -12.84 -24.66 21.11
C LYS A 110 -12.28 -23.37 20.48
N LEU A 111 -12.55 -23.11 19.21
CA LEU A 111 -12.08 -21.87 18.55
C LEU A 111 -12.80 -20.62 19.05
N ARG A 112 -14.03 -20.74 19.55
CA ARG A 112 -14.78 -19.62 20.14
C ARG A 112 -14.15 -19.09 21.42
N GLU A 113 -13.37 -19.90 22.14
CA GLU A 113 -12.56 -19.45 23.28
C GLU A 113 -11.53 -18.39 22.87
N PHE A 114 -11.04 -18.44 21.63
CA PHE A 114 -10.01 -17.55 21.11
C PHE A 114 -10.56 -16.44 20.20
N PHE A 115 -11.65 -16.73 19.47
CA PHE A 115 -12.22 -15.84 18.46
C PHE A 115 -13.71 -15.52 18.71
N PRO A 116 -14.13 -15.14 19.94
CA PRO A 116 -15.55 -14.98 20.28
C PRO A 116 -16.27 -13.93 19.43
N ASP A 117 -15.55 -12.90 19.01
CA ASP A 117 -16.14 -11.73 18.33
C ASP A 117 -16.34 -11.93 16.83
N VAL A 118 -15.62 -12.86 16.21
CA VAL A 118 -15.63 -13.06 14.75
C VAL A 118 -16.13 -14.42 14.32
N LEU A 119 -16.06 -15.43 15.19
CA LEU A 119 -16.50 -16.77 14.83
C LEU A 119 -18.03 -16.80 14.69
N GLY A 120 -18.50 -17.40 13.60
CA GLY A 120 -19.92 -17.64 13.34
C GLY A 120 -20.50 -18.75 14.20
N ASP A 121 -21.73 -19.14 13.87
CA ASP A 121 -22.42 -20.25 14.51
C ASP A 121 -22.45 -21.49 13.60
N GLU A 122 -22.38 -22.67 14.22
CA GLU A 122 -22.52 -23.96 13.52
C GLU A 122 -23.84 -24.05 12.75
N LYS A 123 -24.91 -23.43 13.24
CA LYS A 123 -26.20 -23.40 12.54
C LYS A 123 -26.14 -22.61 11.24
N THR A 124 -25.22 -21.65 11.11
CA THR A 124 -25.05 -20.88 9.88
C THR A 124 -24.29 -21.69 8.83
N TRP A 125 -23.23 -22.38 9.23
CA TRP A 125 -22.46 -23.27 8.36
C TRP A 125 -21.59 -24.21 9.20
N ASN A 126 -21.59 -25.51 8.92
CA ASN A 126 -20.73 -26.46 9.63
C ASN A 126 -20.27 -27.60 8.70
N SER A 127 -19.38 -27.28 7.75
CA SER A 127 -18.84 -28.27 6.80
C SER A 127 -19.93 -29.09 6.09
N GLU A 128 -21.01 -28.43 5.65
CA GLU A 128 -22.17 -29.10 5.04
C GLU A 128 -21.87 -29.73 3.68
N SER A 129 -20.69 -29.45 3.11
CA SER A 129 -20.12 -30.21 2.00
C SER A 129 -19.97 -31.70 2.34
N GLY A 130 -19.86 -32.06 3.62
CA GLY A 130 -19.60 -33.44 4.07
C GLY A 130 -18.20 -33.95 3.72
N VAL A 131 -17.37 -33.12 3.08
CA VAL A 131 -16.01 -33.46 2.69
C VAL A 131 -15.08 -33.15 3.86
N ILE A 132 -14.37 -34.18 4.31
CA ILE A 132 -13.43 -34.10 5.43
C ILE A 132 -12.11 -34.73 4.97
N PRO A 133 -10.96 -34.08 5.23
CA PRO A 133 -9.66 -34.65 4.93
C PRO A 133 -9.46 -36.00 5.61
N CYS A 134 -8.77 -36.92 4.93
CA CYS A 134 -8.49 -38.26 5.45
C CYS A 134 -7.72 -38.19 6.78
N GLU A 135 -8.22 -38.84 7.84
CA GLU A 135 -7.56 -38.84 9.16
C GLU A 135 -6.25 -39.65 9.16
N GLN A 136 -5.97 -40.43 8.11
CA GLN A 136 -4.70 -41.14 7.90
C GLN A 136 -3.75 -40.39 6.93
N GLY A 137 -4.09 -39.17 6.53
CA GLY A 137 -3.35 -38.39 5.55
C GLY A 137 -3.70 -38.76 4.09
N GLU A 138 -3.20 -37.94 3.18
CA GLU A 138 -3.60 -37.88 1.77
C GLU A 138 -2.35 -37.89 0.88
N SER A 139 -2.41 -38.56 -0.27
CA SER A 139 -1.45 -38.33 -1.35
C SER A 139 -1.75 -37.01 -2.08
N GLU A 140 -0.93 -36.67 -3.08
CA GLU A 140 -1.17 -35.50 -3.94
C GLU A 140 -2.44 -35.67 -4.79
N GLU A 141 -2.69 -36.90 -5.25
CA GLU A 141 -3.91 -37.25 -5.97
C GLU A 141 -5.14 -37.15 -5.04
N ASP A 142 -5.02 -37.65 -3.80
CA ASP A 142 -6.11 -37.63 -2.83
C ASP A 142 -6.54 -36.18 -2.50
N VAL A 143 -5.60 -35.25 -2.30
CA VAL A 143 -5.95 -33.84 -1.99
C VAL A 143 -6.59 -33.12 -3.17
N LEU A 144 -6.20 -33.46 -4.41
CA LEU A 144 -6.85 -32.94 -5.60
C LEU A 144 -8.26 -33.53 -5.75
N GLU A 145 -8.42 -34.85 -5.57
CA GLU A 145 -9.73 -35.52 -5.62
C GLU A 145 -10.68 -35.00 -4.54
N ARG A 146 -10.17 -34.79 -3.32
CA ARG A 146 -10.90 -34.14 -2.23
C ARG A 146 -11.38 -32.74 -2.64
N SER A 147 -10.55 -31.98 -3.35
CA SER A 147 -10.87 -30.61 -3.78
C SER A 147 -11.95 -30.60 -4.88
N HIS A 148 -11.94 -31.58 -5.79
CA HIS A 148 -13.04 -31.80 -6.75
C HIS A 148 -14.35 -32.13 -6.04
N LYS A 149 -14.33 -33.15 -5.17
CA LYS A 149 -15.49 -33.54 -4.34
C LYS A 149 -16.01 -32.39 -3.49
N PHE A 150 -15.10 -31.57 -2.97
CA PHE A 150 -15.46 -30.38 -2.20
C PHE A 150 -16.29 -29.44 -3.05
N TRP A 151 -15.86 -29.04 -4.25
CA TRP A 151 -16.64 -28.11 -5.07
C TRP A 151 -17.97 -28.68 -5.54
N GLU A 152 -18.01 -29.96 -5.90
CA GLU A 152 -19.24 -30.68 -6.30
C GLU A 152 -20.30 -30.68 -5.19
N ALA A 153 -19.89 -30.83 -3.93
CA ALA A 153 -20.80 -30.85 -2.79
C ALA A 153 -21.06 -29.45 -2.20
N PHE A 154 -20.02 -28.62 -2.13
CA PHE A 154 -20.03 -27.32 -1.47
C PHE A 154 -20.93 -26.32 -2.19
N ILE A 155 -20.77 -26.10 -3.49
CA ILE A 155 -21.50 -25.05 -4.22
C ILE A 155 -23.02 -25.28 -4.12
N PRO A 156 -23.57 -26.48 -4.42
CA PRO A 156 -25.00 -26.72 -4.31
C PRO A 156 -25.54 -26.59 -2.88
N ALA A 157 -24.79 -27.10 -1.89
CA ALA A 157 -25.19 -26.99 -0.48
C ALA A 157 -25.19 -25.54 0.01
N PHE A 158 -24.16 -24.78 -0.38
CA PHE A 158 -24.01 -23.37 0.00
C PHE A 158 -25.07 -22.50 -0.65
N GLU A 159 -25.29 -22.61 -1.96
CA GLU A 159 -26.30 -21.82 -2.67
C GLU A 159 -27.72 -22.12 -2.19
N LYS A 160 -28.00 -23.38 -1.81
CA LYS A 160 -29.28 -23.76 -1.20
C LYS A 160 -29.49 -23.06 0.14
N LYS A 161 -28.45 -22.95 0.97
CA LYS A 161 -28.54 -22.37 2.31
C LYS A 161 -28.46 -20.86 2.31
N HIS A 162 -27.67 -20.28 1.41
CA HIS A 162 -27.34 -18.86 1.33
C HIS A 162 -27.61 -18.29 -0.08
N PRO A 163 -28.86 -18.33 -0.59
CA PRO A 163 -29.18 -17.97 -1.98
C PRO A 163 -28.95 -16.50 -2.35
N GLY A 164 -28.70 -15.64 -1.37
CA GLY A 164 -28.40 -14.21 -1.55
C GLY A 164 -26.90 -13.89 -1.64
N VAL A 165 -26.03 -14.86 -1.37
CA VAL A 165 -24.57 -14.68 -1.37
C VAL A 165 -24.02 -15.02 -2.75
N LYS A 166 -23.29 -14.06 -3.34
CA LYS A 166 -22.64 -14.20 -4.65
C LYS A 166 -21.13 -14.37 -4.56
N ARG A 167 -20.51 -13.83 -3.51
CA ARG A 167 -19.06 -13.72 -3.39
C ARG A 167 -18.60 -14.24 -2.05
N ILE A 168 -17.67 -15.18 -2.07
CA ILE A 168 -17.16 -15.83 -0.86
C ILE A 168 -15.64 -15.71 -0.78
N LEU A 169 -15.13 -15.65 0.45
CA LEU A 169 -13.70 -15.73 0.76
C LEU A 169 -13.41 -17.05 1.46
N LEU A 170 -12.48 -17.82 0.93
CA LEU A 170 -11.93 -19.03 1.54
C LEU A 170 -10.53 -18.71 2.08
N VAL A 171 -10.29 -18.94 3.37
CA VAL A 171 -8.96 -18.78 3.98
C VAL A 171 -8.43 -20.15 4.40
N ASN A 172 -7.33 -20.59 3.79
CA ASN A 172 -6.80 -21.95 3.92
C ASN A 172 -5.25 -22.02 3.82
N HIS A 173 -4.72 -23.14 3.34
CA HIS A 173 -3.29 -23.50 3.34
C HIS A 173 -2.75 -23.61 1.91
N ALA A 174 -1.44 -23.54 1.71
CA ALA A 174 -0.85 -23.48 0.37
C ALA A 174 -1.26 -24.64 -0.55
N ALA A 175 -1.12 -25.89 -0.08
CA ALA A 175 -1.46 -27.08 -0.87
C ALA A 175 -2.95 -27.12 -1.21
N THR A 176 -3.81 -26.77 -0.25
CA THR A 176 -5.26 -26.75 -0.42
C THR A 176 -5.71 -25.58 -1.30
N LYS A 177 -5.08 -24.40 -1.20
CA LYS A 177 -5.31 -23.25 -2.09
C LYS A 177 -5.09 -23.63 -3.55
N ILE A 178 -3.94 -24.26 -3.83
CA ILE A 178 -3.60 -24.72 -5.18
C ILE A 178 -4.59 -25.80 -5.62
N ALA A 179 -4.81 -26.84 -4.82
CA ALA A 179 -5.71 -27.93 -5.19
C ALA A 179 -7.16 -27.47 -5.44
N LEU A 180 -7.67 -26.54 -4.62
CA LEU A 180 -8.99 -25.93 -4.83
C LEU A 180 -9.03 -25.10 -6.11
N GLY A 181 -8.00 -24.29 -6.40
CA GLY A 181 -7.93 -23.51 -7.63
C GLY A 181 -7.88 -24.40 -8.88
N MET A 182 -7.03 -25.42 -8.87
CA MET A 182 -6.92 -26.39 -9.97
C MET A 182 -8.25 -27.14 -10.18
N ALA A 183 -8.87 -27.64 -9.11
CA ALA A 183 -10.14 -28.33 -9.18
C ALA A 183 -11.28 -27.42 -9.67
N LEU A 184 -11.33 -26.17 -9.20
CA LEU A 184 -12.35 -25.19 -9.61
C LEU A 184 -12.31 -24.88 -11.11
N MET A 185 -11.11 -24.87 -11.69
CA MET A 185 -10.88 -24.68 -13.13
C MET A 185 -10.96 -26.00 -13.93
N GLY A 186 -11.26 -27.13 -13.29
CA GLY A 186 -11.43 -28.43 -13.95
C GLY A 186 -10.13 -29.17 -14.30
N HIS A 187 -8.99 -28.80 -13.70
CA HIS A 187 -7.73 -29.51 -13.90
C HIS A 187 -7.67 -30.83 -13.11
N HIS A 188 -6.98 -31.82 -13.67
CA HIS A 188 -6.81 -33.16 -13.08
C HIS A 188 -5.38 -33.44 -12.60
N SER A 189 -4.51 -32.42 -12.64
CA SER A 189 -3.15 -32.50 -12.12
C SER A 189 -2.80 -31.20 -11.38
N LEU A 190 -2.11 -31.35 -10.26
CA LEU A 190 -1.55 -30.23 -9.48
C LEU A 190 -0.34 -29.59 -10.18
N TYR A 191 0.17 -30.25 -11.22
CA TYR A 191 1.29 -29.84 -12.05
C TYR A 191 0.85 -29.35 -13.44
N ASP A 192 -0.42 -28.96 -13.62
CA ASP A 192 -0.85 -28.29 -14.86
C ASP A 192 -0.55 -26.79 -14.82
N GLU A 193 -0.25 -26.22 -15.99
CA GLU A 193 -0.13 -24.76 -16.13
C GLU A 193 -1.51 -24.15 -16.36
N VAL A 194 -1.76 -23.05 -15.67
CA VAL A 194 -3.00 -22.28 -15.76
C VAL A 194 -2.78 -21.07 -16.66
N ASP A 195 -3.82 -20.64 -17.37
CA ASP A 195 -3.78 -19.39 -18.11
C ASP A 195 -4.07 -18.22 -17.16
N PHE A 196 -3.15 -17.26 -17.10
CA PHE A 196 -3.33 -16.02 -16.37
C PHE A 196 -2.95 -14.86 -17.28
N ARG A 197 -3.96 -14.07 -17.69
CA ARG A 197 -3.79 -12.91 -18.58
C ARG A 197 -3.02 -13.25 -19.87
N GLY A 198 -3.28 -14.44 -20.45
CA GLY A 198 -2.64 -14.91 -21.68
C GLY A 198 -1.24 -15.51 -21.48
N THR A 199 -0.79 -15.66 -20.24
CA THR A 199 0.50 -16.29 -19.89
C THR A 199 0.24 -17.62 -19.18
N LYS A 200 0.95 -18.67 -19.60
CA LYS A 200 0.95 -19.96 -18.89
C LYS A 200 1.80 -19.86 -17.63
N THR A 201 1.24 -20.22 -16.49
CA THR A 201 1.91 -20.08 -15.18
C THR A 201 1.42 -21.13 -14.18
N ARG A 202 2.03 -21.16 -12.99
CA ARG A 202 1.56 -21.93 -11.82
C ARG A 202 0.70 -21.05 -10.92
N LEU A 203 -0.19 -21.68 -10.16
CA LEU A 203 -0.85 -20.99 -9.04
C LEU A 203 0.19 -20.63 -7.98
N ARG A 204 0.19 -19.36 -7.56
CA ARG A 204 1.10 -18.83 -6.55
C ARG A 204 0.45 -18.87 -5.17
N ALA A 205 1.18 -19.32 -4.16
CA ALA A 205 0.64 -19.56 -2.83
C ALA A 205 1.57 -19.00 -1.72
N GLY A 206 2.04 -17.77 -1.87
CA GLY A 206 2.69 -17.03 -0.79
C GLY A 206 1.81 -16.84 0.45
N ALA A 207 2.43 -16.50 1.59
CA ALA A 207 1.71 -16.15 2.81
C ALA A 207 0.78 -14.96 2.55
N CYS A 208 -0.47 -15.03 3.03
CA CYS A 208 -1.53 -14.05 2.74
C CYS A 208 -1.80 -13.74 1.26
N SER A 209 -1.32 -14.56 0.31
CA SER A 209 -1.59 -14.36 -1.11
C SER A 209 -3.05 -14.63 -1.44
N LEU A 210 -3.61 -13.86 -2.38
CA LEU A 210 -5.02 -13.90 -2.75
C LEU A 210 -5.22 -14.31 -4.21
N ASP A 211 -6.03 -15.34 -4.42
CA ASP A 211 -6.60 -15.64 -5.75
C ASP A 211 -8.01 -15.04 -5.86
N LYS A 212 -8.40 -14.68 -7.09
CA LYS A 212 -9.76 -14.30 -7.46
C LYS A 212 -10.21 -15.11 -8.65
N PHE A 213 -11.31 -15.84 -8.51
CA PHE A 213 -11.97 -16.58 -9.58
C PHE A 213 -13.34 -15.99 -9.85
N VAL A 214 -13.69 -15.83 -11.12
CA VAL A 214 -15.02 -15.37 -11.55
C VAL A 214 -15.65 -16.40 -12.47
N LYS A 215 -16.93 -16.64 -12.28
CA LYS A 215 -17.74 -17.57 -13.07
C LYS A 215 -18.31 -16.86 -14.30
N ASP A 216 -18.06 -17.40 -15.49
CA ASP A 216 -18.69 -17.00 -16.76
C ASP A 216 -19.20 -18.24 -17.49
N ASN A 217 -20.49 -18.27 -17.85
CA ASN A 217 -21.14 -19.38 -18.57
C ASN A 217 -20.77 -20.79 -18.04
N ASP A 218 -20.86 -20.98 -16.72
CA ASP A 218 -20.50 -22.21 -15.99
C ASP A 218 -19.01 -22.58 -15.95
N HIS A 219 -18.12 -21.71 -16.41
CA HIS A 219 -16.67 -21.89 -16.33
C HIS A 219 -16.05 -20.88 -15.35
N TRP A 220 -15.08 -21.34 -14.55
CA TRP A 220 -14.33 -20.47 -13.64
C TRP A 220 -13.05 -19.98 -14.30
N THR A 221 -12.84 -18.66 -14.25
CA THR A 221 -11.63 -18.01 -14.78
C THR A 221 -10.84 -17.35 -13.66
N LEU A 222 -9.52 -17.56 -13.66
CA LEU A 222 -8.58 -16.91 -12.74
C LEU A 222 -8.32 -15.46 -13.16
N LEU A 223 -8.68 -14.50 -12.30
CA LEU A 223 -8.45 -13.06 -12.51
C LEU A 223 -7.29 -12.49 -11.71
N GLU A 224 -7.00 -13.06 -10.54
CA GLU A 224 -5.83 -12.76 -9.73
C GLU A 224 -5.16 -14.07 -9.30
N ASN A 225 -3.83 -14.16 -9.47
CA ASN A 225 -3.04 -15.36 -9.17
C ASN A 225 -2.03 -15.05 -8.06
N GLY A 226 -2.40 -15.37 -6.82
CA GLY A 226 -1.58 -15.16 -5.63
C GLY A 226 -1.12 -13.72 -5.48
N LYS A 227 -2.04 -12.77 -5.65
CA LYS A 227 -1.76 -11.34 -5.50
C LYS A 227 -1.21 -11.06 -4.11
N THR A 228 -0.10 -10.32 -4.05
CA THR A 228 0.58 -9.90 -2.82
C THR A 228 1.05 -8.45 -2.85
N ASP A 229 0.73 -7.69 -3.91
CA ASP A 229 1.16 -6.28 -4.06
C ASP A 229 0.57 -5.34 -2.99
N PHE A 230 -0.42 -5.80 -2.23
CA PHE A 230 -0.95 -5.08 -1.06
C PHE A 230 -0.19 -5.38 0.23
N LEU A 231 0.72 -6.36 0.22
CA LEU A 231 1.58 -6.69 1.34
C LEU A 231 2.85 -5.85 1.25
N LYS A 232 3.27 -5.27 2.38
CA LYS A 232 4.45 -4.41 2.42
C LYS A 232 5.73 -5.10 1.94
N ASP A 233 5.90 -6.36 2.32
CA ASP A 233 7.09 -7.16 1.99
C ASP A 233 6.89 -8.06 0.76
N GLY A 234 5.76 -7.92 0.06
CA GLY A 234 5.42 -8.69 -1.14
C GLY A 234 5.23 -10.19 -0.86
N GLU A 235 5.64 -11.03 -1.81
CA GLU A 235 5.43 -12.47 -1.70
C GLU A 235 6.49 -13.17 -0.84
N GLU A 236 6.04 -13.77 0.25
CA GLU A 236 6.89 -14.61 1.09
C GLU A 236 6.43 -16.07 1.11
N MET A 237 7.39 -16.98 1.31
CA MET A 237 7.12 -18.39 1.61
C MET A 237 6.24 -19.08 0.56
N ASN A 238 6.34 -18.66 -0.71
CA ASN A 238 5.65 -19.31 -1.82
C ASN A 238 5.99 -20.80 -1.87
N TRP A 239 5.00 -21.59 -2.25
CA TRP A 239 5.06 -23.04 -2.26
C TRP A 239 4.20 -23.59 -3.39
N ASN A 240 4.67 -24.66 -4.03
CA ASN A 240 3.90 -25.46 -4.98
C ASN A 240 4.29 -26.94 -4.82
N PHE A 241 3.64 -27.84 -5.56
CA PHE A 241 3.88 -29.28 -5.43
C PHE A 241 5.27 -29.73 -5.94
N ASP A 242 6.00 -28.89 -6.68
CA ASP A 242 7.39 -29.18 -7.09
C ASP A 242 8.35 -29.26 -5.89
N VAL A 243 7.97 -28.65 -4.76
CA VAL A 243 8.76 -28.55 -3.52
C VAL A 243 8.86 -29.90 -2.77
N LYS A 244 8.01 -30.90 -3.09
CA LYS A 244 7.99 -32.28 -2.57
C LYS A 244 7.91 -32.47 -1.04
N VAL A 245 7.94 -31.43 -0.24
CA VAL A 245 7.70 -31.47 1.22
C VAL A 245 6.50 -30.60 1.58
N GLU A 246 5.87 -30.86 2.73
CA GLU A 246 4.68 -30.14 3.18
C GLU A 246 4.97 -28.64 3.37
N ALA A 247 4.03 -27.79 2.93
CA ALA A 247 4.21 -26.34 2.90
C ALA A 247 4.41 -25.73 4.29
N GLY A 248 5.54 -25.04 4.50
CA GLY A 248 5.84 -24.40 5.79
C GLY A 248 6.03 -25.38 6.95
N SER A 249 6.31 -26.65 6.66
CA SER A 249 6.78 -27.64 7.64
C SER A 249 8.20 -27.34 8.12
N ASP A 250 8.63 -27.97 9.21
CA ASP A 250 10.01 -27.85 9.68
C ASP A 250 11.03 -28.33 8.64
N GLU A 251 10.63 -29.31 7.81
CA GLU A 251 11.43 -29.79 6.67
C GLU A 251 11.57 -28.72 5.57
N ASP A 252 10.48 -28.02 5.24
CA ASP A 252 10.49 -26.89 4.29
C ASP A 252 11.36 -25.74 4.81
N MET A 253 11.25 -25.42 6.11
CA MET A 253 12.07 -24.39 6.75
C MET A 253 13.56 -24.75 6.77
N LYS A 254 13.90 -26.00 7.11
CA LYS A 254 15.29 -26.49 7.08
C LYS A 254 15.87 -26.44 5.68
N ARG A 255 15.13 -26.91 4.67
CA ARG A 255 15.57 -26.86 3.27
C ARG A 255 15.88 -25.42 2.85
N ARG A 256 14.99 -24.47 3.13
CA ARG A 256 15.20 -23.04 2.82
C ARG A 256 16.41 -22.46 3.55
N ALA A 257 16.62 -22.82 4.83
CA ALA A 257 17.78 -22.39 5.59
C ALA A 257 19.10 -22.98 5.03
N GLU A 258 19.08 -24.22 4.53
CA GLU A 258 20.21 -24.86 3.87
C GLU A 258 20.52 -24.24 2.49
N GLU A 259 19.48 -23.99 1.68
CA GLU A 259 19.60 -23.27 0.41
C GLU A 259 20.16 -21.84 0.61
N ALA A 260 19.73 -21.14 1.65
CA ALA A 260 20.24 -19.81 2.00
C ALA A 260 21.72 -19.84 2.45
N LYS A 261 22.13 -20.86 3.21
CA LYS A 261 23.52 -21.07 3.61
C LYS A 261 24.43 -21.44 2.44
N GLN A 262 23.94 -22.26 1.50
CA GLN A 262 24.69 -22.61 0.29
C GLN A 262 24.92 -21.39 -0.62
N LYS A 263 23.95 -20.46 -0.71
CA LYS A 263 24.10 -19.20 -1.45
C LYS A 263 25.11 -18.22 -0.83
N GLN A 264 25.40 -18.32 0.47
CA GLN A 264 26.39 -17.47 1.15
C GLN A 264 27.83 -18.04 1.14
N GLY A 265 28.04 -19.30 0.75
CA GLY A 265 29.31 -20.02 0.87
C GLY A 265 30.27 -19.94 -0.34
N THR A 266 29.88 -19.30 -1.44
CA THR A 266 30.65 -19.28 -2.70
C THR A 266 30.96 -17.85 -3.15
N GLU A 267 32.00 -17.22 -2.57
CA GLU A 267 32.59 -16.00 -3.12
C GLU A 267 34.10 -16.14 -3.39
N LYS A 268 34.46 -15.91 -4.68
CA LYS A 268 35.70 -15.39 -5.34
C LYS A 268 36.48 -16.34 -6.27
N PRO A 269 37.16 -15.83 -7.33
CA PRO A 269 36.68 -14.91 -8.38
C PRO A 269 37.18 -15.28 -9.81
N SER A 270 36.30 -15.53 -10.79
CA SER A 270 36.55 -15.28 -12.24
C SER A 270 35.31 -15.58 -13.09
N LYS A 271 34.92 -14.62 -13.93
CA LYS A 271 33.84 -14.69 -14.95
C LYS A 271 34.05 -15.82 -15.99
N PRO A 272 33.05 -16.19 -16.81
CA PRO A 272 31.62 -15.81 -16.79
C PRO A 272 30.69 -17.04 -16.80
N GLU A 273 29.93 -17.24 -15.72
CA GLU A 273 28.75 -18.11 -15.77
C GLU A 273 27.54 -17.33 -16.29
N LYS A 274 26.70 -18.01 -17.07
CA LYS A 274 25.44 -17.46 -17.58
C LYS A 274 24.58 -16.99 -16.42
N GLU A 275 24.13 -15.74 -16.51
CA GLU A 275 23.37 -15.07 -15.46
C GLU A 275 22.08 -15.84 -15.11
N PRO A 276 21.74 -15.95 -13.81
CA PRO A 276 20.39 -16.32 -13.39
C PRO A 276 19.42 -15.22 -13.87
N LEU A 277 18.24 -15.61 -14.37
CA LEU A 277 17.20 -14.66 -14.76
C LEU A 277 16.72 -13.90 -13.52
N GLU A 278 17.30 -12.73 -13.30
CA GLU A 278 16.86 -11.72 -12.34
C GLU A 278 15.57 -11.10 -12.90
N TYR A 279 14.44 -11.39 -12.26
CA TYR A 279 13.20 -10.67 -12.57
C TYR A 279 13.24 -9.33 -11.84
N LYS A 280 13.15 -8.25 -12.61
CA LYS A 280 13.09 -6.88 -12.11
C LYS A 280 11.74 -6.30 -12.47
N ASP A 281 11.02 -5.81 -11.47
CA ASP A 281 9.82 -5.02 -11.72
C ASP A 281 10.22 -3.69 -12.37
N VAL A 282 9.57 -3.40 -13.50
CA VAL A 282 9.79 -2.17 -14.28
C VAL A 282 8.47 -1.45 -14.39
N TYR A 283 8.51 -0.17 -14.02
CA TYR A 283 7.38 0.73 -14.17
C TYR A 283 7.48 1.44 -15.53
N VAL A 284 6.35 1.52 -16.23
CA VAL A 284 6.20 2.21 -17.51
C VAL A 284 5.00 3.14 -17.39
N ALA A 285 5.17 4.41 -17.74
CA ALA A 285 4.04 5.34 -17.82
C ALA A 285 3.38 5.26 -19.20
N VAL A 286 2.06 5.44 -19.27
CA VAL A 286 1.30 5.45 -20.53
C VAL A 286 0.72 6.85 -20.73
N ASP A 287 1.22 7.56 -21.75
CA ASP A 287 0.82 8.94 -22.01
C ASP A 287 -0.23 9.03 -23.10
N VAL A 288 -1.29 9.79 -22.83
CA VAL A 288 -2.29 10.18 -23.82
C VAL A 288 -2.21 11.70 -24.02
N PRO A 289 -1.64 12.20 -25.12
CA PRO A 289 -1.49 13.64 -25.32
C PRO A 289 -2.82 14.30 -25.72
N ILE A 290 -3.02 15.52 -25.26
CA ILE A 290 -4.16 16.35 -25.64
C ILE A 290 -3.91 16.90 -27.04
N VAL A 291 -4.63 16.36 -28.02
CA VAL A 291 -4.57 16.86 -29.40
C VAL A 291 -5.47 18.09 -29.50
N ALA A 292 -4.93 19.27 -29.18
CA ALA A 292 -5.62 20.53 -29.45
C ALA A 292 -5.85 20.67 -30.96
N SER A 293 -7.10 20.77 -31.40
CA SER A 293 -7.41 21.15 -32.77
C SER A 293 -7.06 22.63 -32.95
N SER A 294 -5.94 22.91 -33.63
CA SER A 294 -5.67 24.13 -34.39
C SER A 294 -6.34 25.41 -33.90
N TYR A 295 -5.72 26.16 -32.98
CA TYR A 295 -5.91 27.62 -32.86
C TYR A 295 -4.73 28.22 -32.06
N TYR A 296 -3.65 28.54 -32.77
CA TYR A 296 -2.71 29.55 -32.30
C TYR A 296 -3.24 30.90 -32.82
N ASP A 297 -3.85 31.67 -31.94
CA ASP A 297 -4.02 33.12 -32.12
C ASP A 297 -3.24 33.79 -30.98
N GLU A 298 -2.08 34.35 -31.31
CA GLU A 298 -1.10 34.93 -30.37
C GLU A 298 -1.54 36.29 -29.76
N SER A 299 -2.83 36.65 -29.82
CA SER A 299 -3.28 38.00 -29.50
C SER A 299 -3.95 38.19 -28.13
N THR A 300 -4.09 37.16 -27.28
CA THR A 300 -4.64 37.32 -25.91
C THR A 300 -3.85 36.54 -24.87
N ARG A 301 -2.89 37.21 -24.21
CA ARG A 301 -2.28 36.72 -22.95
C ARG A 301 -3.24 36.94 -21.80
N ASP A 302 -3.96 35.89 -21.43
CA ASP A 302 -4.72 35.78 -20.19
C ASP A 302 -4.24 34.51 -19.49
N ASP A 303 -3.54 34.67 -18.37
CA ASP A 303 -2.85 33.61 -17.60
C ASP A 303 -3.83 32.64 -16.89
N SER A 304 -5.13 32.71 -17.20
CA SER A 304 -6.20 31.90 -16.60
C SER A 304 -6.57 30.64 -17.42
N ARG A 305 -5.99 30.42 -18.61
CA ARG A 305 -6.42 29.32 -19.53
C ARG A 305 -5.68 27.99 -19.39
N GLU A 306 -4.53 27.92 -18.71
CA GLU A 306 -3.71 26.67 -18.67
C GLU A 306 -4.35 25.50 -17.88
N LEU A 307 -5.30 25.76 -16.98
CA LEU A 307 -5.98 24.71 -16.19
C LEU A 307 -7.12 24.00 -16.94
N SER A 308 -7.46 24.41 -18.17
CA SER A 308 -8.69 23.95 -18.85
C SER A 308 -8.55 22.66 -19.67
N GLN A 309 -7.37 22.08 -19.77
CA GLN A 309 -7.13 20.89 -20.59
C GLN A 309 -6.36 19.83 -19.79
N GLN A 310 -7.03 19.14 -18.88
CA GLN A 310 -6.55 17.87 -18.32
C GLN A 310 -7.44 16.73 -18.83
N LEU A 311 -6.82 15.63 -19.27
CA LEU A 311 -7.53 14.39 -19.56
C LEU A 311 -7.71 13.64 -18.25
N LEU A 312 -8.95 13.42 -17.86
CA LEU A 312 -9.28 12.68 -16.65
C LEU A 312 -9.73 11.27 -17.01
N ILE A 313 -9.16 10.31 -16.28
CA ILE A 313 -9.55 8.90 -16.38
C ILE A 313 -10.55 8.63 -15.25
N ASN A 314 -11.74 8.14 -15.61
CA ASN A 314 -12.73 7.65 -14.66
C ASN A 314 -12.14 6.44 -13.91
N PRO A 315 -12.20 6.38 -12.57
CA PRO A 315 -11.71 5.23 -11.81
C PRO A 315 -12.27 3.86 -12.27
N ASN A 316 -13.44 3.84 -12.92
CA ASN A 316 -14.07 2.64 -13.47
C ASN A 316 -13.64 2.31 -14.91
N ALA A 317 -12.75 3.10 -15.52
CA ALA A 317 -12.31 2.88 -16.89
C ALA A 317 -11.45 1.61 -17.01
N LYS A 318 -11.67 0.85 -18.09
CA LYS A 318 -10.91 -0.36 -18.42
C LYS A 318 -9.77 -0.02 -19.37
N PHE A 319 -8.55 -0.39 -18.98
CA PHE A 319 -7.35 -0.32 -19.81
C PHE A 319 -7.06 -1.66 -20.49
N GLN A 320 -6.80 -1.64 -21.79
CA GLN A 320 -6.43 -2.83 -22.59
C GLN A 320 -5.23 -2.47 -23.48
N ILE A 321 -4.22 -3.33 -23.54
CA ILE A 321 -3.03 -3.16 -24.39
C ILE A 321 -2.76 -4.46 -25.17
N THR A 322 -2.27 -4.35 -26.41
CA THR A 322 -1.83 -5.48 -27.24
C THR A 322 -0.58 -5.11 -28.02
N GLY A 323 0.24 -6.11 -28.32
CA GLY A 323 1.45 -5.93 -29.11
C GLY A 323 2.55 -5.19 -28.38
N ILE A 324 2.64 -5.32 -27.05
CA ILE A 324 3.61 -4.63 -26.18
C ILE A 324 5.07 -4.94 -26.61
N GLU A 325 5.28 -6.11 -27.22
CA GLU A 325 6.53 -6.57 -27.79
C GLU A 325 6.92 -5.88 -29.11
N GLN A 326 6.03 -5.09 -29.69
CA GLN A 326 6.22 -4.40 -30.96
C GLN A 326 6.64 -2.95 -30.71
N GLU A 327 7.36 -2.33 -31.66
CA GLU A 327 7.78 -0.92 -31.55
C GLU A 327 6.61 0.04 -31.40
N ASN A 328 5.45 -0.32 -31.95
CA ASN A 328 4.25 0.50 -31.93
C ASN A 328 3.02 -0.26 -31.40
N PRO A 329 2.91 -0.49 -30.09
CA PRO A 329 1.78 -1.21 -29.49
C PRO A 329 0.47 -0.44 -29.60
N PHE A 330 -0.65 -1.13 -29.39
CA PHE A 330 -1.96 -0.50 -29.35
C PHE A 330 -2.57 -0.61 -27.97
N PHE A 331 -3.15 0.48 -27.48
CA PHE A 331 -3.91 0.48 -26.24
C PHE A 331 -5.27 1.16 -26.38
N LYS A 332 -6.18 0.87 -25.45
CA LYS A 332 -7.53 1.42 -25.40
C LYS A 332 -7.92 1.68 -23.95
N ILE A 333 -8.58 2.81 -23.72
CA ILE A 333 -9.26 3.16 -22.47
C ILE A 333 -10.76 3.17 -22.77
N SER A 334 -11.56 2.40 -22.03
CA SER A 334 -13.02 2.32 -22.22
C SER A 334 -13.80 2.47 -20.93
N GLU A 335 -15.09 2.83 -21.02
CA GLU A 335 -15.96 3.12 -19.87
C GLU A 335 -15.52 4.41 -19.14
N ASN A 336 -14.89 5.33 -19.87
CA ASN A 336 -14.35 6.60 -19.37
C ASN A 336 -15.36 7.77 -19.39
N SER A 337 -16.62 7.50 -19.75
CA SER A 337 -17.72 8.48 -19.74
C SER A 337 -18.52 8.44 -18.43
N VAL A 338 -19.06 9.59 -18.02
CA VAL A 338 -19.99 9.69 -16.88
C VAL A 338 -21.41 9.79 -17.45
N ALA A 339 -22.20 8.72 -17.36
CA ALA A 339 -23.61 8.78 -17.71
C ALA A 339 -24.42 9.26 -16.49
N GLY A 340 -25.06 10.43 -16.59
CA GLY A 340 -26.14 10.84 -15.68
C GLY A 340 -25.88 11.93 -14.64
N LEU A 341 -25.12 12.99 -14.97
CA LEU A 341 -25.09 14.22 -14.16
C LEU A 341 -25.78 15.39 -14.88
N ASP A 342 -26.65 16.08 -14.15
CA ASP A 342 -27.41 17.25 -14.60
C ASP A 342 -26.48 18.37 -15.12
N THR A 343 -26.95 19.03 -16.17
CA THR A 343 -26.22 19.96 -17.05
C THR A 343 -25.80 21.31 -16.43
N GLU A 344 -25.66 21.41 -15.10
CA GLU A 344 -25.14 22.62 -14.44
C GLU A 344 -23.70 22.48 -13.90
N SER A 345 -23.11 21.28 -13.91
CA SER A 345 -21.71 21.05 -13.49
C SER A 345 -20.75 20.73 -14.65
N ALA A 346 -21.01 21.28 -15.84
CA ALA A 346 -20.22 21.04 -17.03
C ALA A 346 -18.91 21.87 -17.05
N SER A 347 -17.93 21.46 -16.23
CA SER A 347 -16.51 21.84 -16.41
C SER A 347 -15.61 20.62 -16.71
N PHE A 348 -16.18 19.41 -16.79
CA PHE A 348 -15.45 18.16 -17.06
C PHE A 348 -15.58 17.69 -18.53
N SER A 349 -15.40 18.58 -19.49
CA SER A 349 -15.73 18.32 -20.91
C SER A 349 -14.79 17.37 -21.67
N ASN A 350 -13.70 16.88 -21.07
CA ASN A 350 -12.66 16.14 -21.78
C ASN A 350 -12.65 14.61 -21.52
N SER A 351 -13.51 14.08 -20.66
CA SER A 351 -13.59 12.63 -20.36
C SER A 351 -13.96 11.75 -21.56
N ASN A 352 -14.83 12.28 -22.45
CA ASN A 352 -15.20 11.65 -23.72
C ASN A 352 -14.06 11.63 -24.75
N ALA A 353 -12.99 12.42 -24.54
CA ALA A 353 -11.90 12.54 -25.51
C ALA A 353 -11.00 11.30 -25.55
N ILE A 354 -11.08 10.40 -24.56
CA ILE A 354 -10.31 9.15 -24.52
C ILE A 354 -11.18 7.89 -24.49
N ASP A 355 -12.48 8.00 -24.17
CA ASP A 355 -13.36 6.85 -24.03
C ASP A 355 -13.56 6.10 -25.37
N GLY A 356 -13.27 4.79 -25.36
CA GLY A 356 -13.49 3.91 -26.49
C GLY A 356 -12.54 4.12 -27.68
N GLN A 357 -11.56 5.03 -27.57
CA GLN A 357 -10.56 5.29 -28.60
C GLN A 357 -9.42 4.27 -28.52
N ILE A 358 -8.95 3.84 -29.69
CA ILE A 358 -7.78 2.97 -29.81
C ILE A 358 -6.60 3.86 -30.19
N TYR A 359 -5.58 3.86 -29.35
CA TYR A 359 -4.33 4.58 -29.57
C TYR A 359 -3.28 3.61 -30.07
N GLN A 360 -2.62 3.98 -31.16
CA GLN A 360 -1.30 3.43 -31.45
C GLN A 360 -0.30 4.23 -30.63
N ALA A 361 0.59 3.56 -29.91
CA ALA A 361 1.60 4.19 -29.10
C ALA A 361 2.99 3.90 -29.65
N SER A 362 3.96 4.71 -29.25
CA SER A 362 5.37 4.48 -29.50
C SER A 362 6.13 4.47 -28.18
N TRP A 363 7.13 3.59 -28.07
CA TRP A 363 8.03 3.58 -26.93
C TRP A 363 8.95 4.79 -26.98
N LYS A 364 8.92 5.60 -25.92
CA LYS A 364 9.80 6.76 -25.74
C LYS A 364 10.61 6.62 -24.48
N LYS A 365 11.91 6.44 -24.65
CA LYS A 365 12.85 6.42 -23.53
C LYS A 365 12.98 7.81 -22.93
N LEU A 366 12.85 7.90 -21.62
CA LEU A 366 13.06 9.16 -20.93
C LEU A 366 14.56 9.48 -20.86
N LEU A 367 14.89 10.77 -20.96
CA LEU A 367 16.24 11.28 -20.68
C LEU A 367 16.56 11.27 -19.17
N GLY A 368 15.53 11.14 -18.33
CA GLY A 368 15.63 11.06 -16.86
C GLY A 368 14.92 9.83 -16.29
N THR A 369 14.61 9.87 -15.00
CA THR A 369 13.80 8.84 -14.33
C THR A 369 12.63 9.53 -13.67
N GLU A 370 11.43 9.07 -13.97
CA GLU A 370 10.22 9.49 -13.26
C GLU A 370 10.04 8.58 -12.05
N LEU A 371 9.76 9.17 -10.89
CA LEU A 371 9.58 8.46 -9.63
C LEU A 371 8.09 8.46 -9.30
N ILE A 372 7.52 7.28 -9.13
CA ILE A 372 6.12 7.10 -8.74
C ILE A 372 6.09 6.96 -7.23
N PHE A 373 5.34 7.84 -6.58
CA PHE A 373 5.05 7.77 -5.16
C PHE A 373 3.58 7.44 -4.94
N ASP A 374 3.26 6.69 -3.90
CA ASP A 374 1.87 6.44 -3.52
C ASP A 374 1.24 7.66 -2.81
N ASP A 375 -0.04 7.53 -2.46
CA ASP A 375 -0.80 8.57 -1.75
C ASP A 375 -0.25 8.87 -0.34
N PHE A 376 0.67 8.05 0.17
CA PHE A 376 1.33 8.20 1.46
C PHE A 376 2.77 8.72 1.32
N GLY A 377 3.25 8.93 0.08
CA GLY A 377 4.57 9.46 -0.23
C GLY A 377 5.70 8.43 -0.24
N GLU A 378 5.39 7.13 -0.21
CA GLU A 378 6.39 6.06 -0.35
C GLU A 378 6.73 5.84 -1.83
N LEU A 379 8.01 5.61 -2.15
CA LEU A 379 8.46 5.37 -3.52
C LEU A 379 8.02 3.97 -3.98
N VAL A 380 7.05 3.94 -4.89
CA VAL A 380 6.50 2.71 -5.46
C VAL A 380 7.34 2.22 -6.62
N GLY A 381 7.88 3.12 -7.44
CA GLY A 381 8.54 2.71 -8.67
C GLY A 381 9.36 3.77 -9.38
N THR A 382 10.24 3.32 -10.28
CA THR A 382 11.00 4.20 -11.17
C THR A 382 10.67 3.91 -12.63
N VAL A 383 10.12 4.90 -13.32
CA VAL A 383 9.80 4.85 -14.75
C VAL A 383 10.98 5.40 -15.55
N ARG A 384 11.41 4.65 -16.57
CA ARG A 384 12.48 5.05 -17.49
C ARG A 384 12.03 5.13 -18.94
N GLU A 385 10.85 4.61 -19.23
CA GLU A 385 10.28 4.53 -20.57
C GLU A 385 8.79 4.84 -20.49
N HIS A 386 8.33 5.65 -21.43
CA HIS A 386 6.94 6.00 -21.60
C HIS A 386 6.40 5.31 -22.83
N LEU A 387 5.15 4.90 -22.74
CA LEU A 387 4.37 4.45 -23.87
C LEU A 387 3.45 5.59 -24.30
N VAL A 388 3.82 6.29 -25.37
CA VAL A 388 3.17 7.55 -25.75
C VAL A 388 2.23 7.33 -26.92
N ALA A 389 0.94 7.64 -26.74
CA ALA A 389 -0.03 7.61 -27.83
C ALA A 389 0.33 8.61 -28.95
N GLU A 390 0.30 8.12 -30.18
CA GLU A 390 0.52 8.92 -31.38
C GLU A 390 -0.73 9.80 -31.69
N PRO A 391 -0.60 11.13 -31.74
CA PRO A 391 -1.72 12.05 -32.00
C PRO A 391 -2.47 11.80 -33.32
N SER A 392 -1.78 11.20 -34.29
CA SER A 392 -2.19 11.12 -35.70
C SER A 392 -2.97 9.84 -36.07
N ASN A 393 -3.22 8.91 -35.15
CA ASN A 393 -3.91 7.65 -35.46
C ASN A 393 -5.17 7.43 -34.64
N LYS A 394 -6.14 8.33 -34.82
CA LYS A 394 -7.52 8.09 -34.39
C LYS A 394 -8.16 7.07 -35.34
N ALA A 395 -8.17 5.80 -34.98
CA ALA A 395 -9.03 4.83 -35.67
C ALA A 395 -10.49 5.18 -35.35
N LYS A 396 -11.13 6.00 -36.19
CA LYS A 396 -12.56 6.32 -36.04
C LYS A 396 -13.38 5.05 -36.20
N LYS A 397 -14.34 4.85 -35.29
CA LYS A 397 -15.43 3.89 -35.47
C LYS A 397 -16.19 4.34 -36.73
N ALA A 398 -16.31 3.47 -37.74
CA ALA A 398 -17.20 3.74 -38.87
C ALA A 398 -18.59 4.01 -38.30
N SER A 399 -19.13 5.21 -38.56
CA SER A 399 -20.48 5.58 -38.13
C SER A 399 -21.46 4.61 -38.79
N SER A 400 -22.27 3.96 -37.96
CA SER A 400 -23.47 3.26 -38.42
C SER A 400 -24.51 4.30 -38.81
N ASP A 401 -24.39 4.87 -40.00
CA ASP A 401 -25.49 5.57 -40.65
C ASP A 401 -25.82 4.89 -41.97
N LYS A 402 -27.10 4.54 -42.08
CA LYS A 402 -27.71 3.94 -43.26
C LYS A 402 -27.68 4.95 -44.42
N ASN A 403 -27.54 4.39 -45.63
CA ASN A 403 -27.74 4.99 -46.95
C ASN A 403 -26.58 5.78 -47.57
N ARG A 404 -25.71 5.09 -48.33
CA ARG A 404 -25.68 5.23 -49.79
C ARG A 404 -24.82 4.15 -50.45
N VAL A 405 -25.36 3.66 -51.56
CA VAL A 405 -24.79 2.75 -52.55
C VAL A 405 -23.50 3.37 -53.12
N ASP A 406 -22.46 2.57 -53.31
CA ASP A 406 -21.86 2.35 -54.63
C ASP A 406 -21.00 1.09 -54.64
N LYS A 407 -21.19 0.33 -55.73
CA LYS A 407 -20.50 -0.90 -56.12
C LYS A 407 -19.08 -0.56 -56.61
N GLU A 408 -18.30 -1.62 -56.81
CA GLU A 408 -17.00 -1.68 -57.52
C GLU A 408 -15.78 -1.53 -56.58
N ASP A 409 -15.32 -2.64 -56.02
CA ASP A 409 -14.31 -3.47 -56.69
C ASP A 409 -14.03 -4.74 -55.89
N ALA A 410 -14.42 -5.86 -56.49
CA ALA A 410 -14.00 -7.19 -56.10
C ALA A 410 -12.63 -7.47 -56.72
N MET A 411 -11.65 -7.84 -55.91
CA MET A 411 -10.61 -8.78 -56.33
C MET A 411 -10.26 -9.71 -55.17
N ASP A 412 -10.63 -10.97 -55.38
CA ASP A 412 -10.24 -12.15 -54.64
C ASP A 412 -8.72 -12.33 -54.59
N VAL A 413 -8.20 -12.73 -53.42
CA VAL A 413 -7.05 -13.64 -53.32
C VAL A 413 -7.30 -14.58 -52.15
N ASP A 414 -7.75 -15.77 -52.52
CA ASP A 414 -7.51 -17.10 -51.98
C ASP A 414 -7.71 -17.40 -50.48
N SER A 415 -8.83 -18.09 -50.28
CA SER A 415 -9.07 -19.12 -49.28
C SER A 415 -7.97 -20.18 -49.25
N GLU A 416 -7.44 -20.48 -48.05
CA GLU A 416 -7.10 -21.83 -47.59
C GLU A 416 -6.61 -21.79 -46.12
N ASN A 417 -7.53 -21.93 -45.16
CA ASN A 417 -7.42 -22.92 -44.08
C ASN A 417 -8.71 -22.91 -43.24
N GLU A 418 -9.47 -23.99 -43.34
CA GLU A 418 -10.64 -24.26 -42.52
C GLU A 418 -10.25 -24.60 -41.07
N GLY A 419 -11.11 -24.26 -40.10
CA GLY A 419 -11.20 -25.01 -38.86
C GLY A 419 -10.48 -24.47 -37.61
N ARG A 420 -10.57 -23.17 -37.30
CA ARG A 420 -10.49 -22.69 -35.91
C ARG A 420 -11.40 -21.47 -35.77
N ALA A 421 -12.39 -21.54 -34.89
CA ALA A 421 -13.15 -20.36 -34.50
C ALA A 421 -12.14 -19.32 -33.99
N ASP A 422 -12.04 -18.20 -34.70
CA ASP A 422 -11.12 -17.14 -34.35
C ASP A 422 -11.59 -16.43 -33.07
N LEU A 423 -11.09 -16.94 -31.92
CA LEU A 423 -11.37 -16.48 -30.55
C LEU A 423 -10.80 -15.09 -30.24
N ARG A 424 -10.12 -14.43 -31.19
CA ARG A 424 -9.53 -13.11 -30.97
C ARG A 424 -10.62 -12.07 -30.73
N THR A 425 -10.42 -11.24 -29.70
CA THR A 425 -11.35 -10.17 -29.34
C THR A 425 -11.58 -9.21 -30.52
N PRO A 426 -12.75 -8.55 -30.63
CA PRO A 426 -12.98 -7.53 -31.64
C PRO A 426 -11.91 -6.42 -31.65
N PHE A 427 -11.30 -6.16 -30.50
CA PHE A 427 -10.14 -5.27 -30.33
C PHE A 427 -8.90 -5.82 -31.07
N LEU A 428 -8.51 -7.07 -30.82
CA LEU A 428 -7.37 -7.71 -31.45
C LEU A 428 -7.55 -7.85 -32.97
N LYS A 429 -8.77 -8.14 -33.44
CA LYS A 429 -9.11 -8.16 -34.87
C LYS A 429 -8.94 -6.78 -35.54
N LYS A 430 -9.37 -5.71 -34.88
CA LYS A 430 -9.24 -4.33 -35.40
C LYS A 430 -7.81 -3.79 -35.34
N ALA A 431 -7.04 -4.10 -34.29
CA ALA A 431 -5.65 -3.71 -34.18
C ALA A 431 -4.79 -4.36 -35.28
N ILE A 432 -5.01 -5.64 -35.55
CA ILE A 432 -4.34 -6.37 -36.65
C ILE A 432 -4.71 -5.78 -38.02
N ALA A 433 -5.97 -5.41 -38.24
CA ALA A 433 -6.41 -4.78 -39.48
C ALA A 433 -5.78 -3.39 -39.70
N ALA A 434 -5.70 -2.57 -38.64
CA ALA A 434 -5.07 -1.25 -38.67
C ALA A 434 -3.55 -1.32 -38.91
N ALA A 435 -2.87 -2.28 -38.28
CA ALA A 435 -1.45 -2.53 -38.51
C ALA A 435 -1.15 -2.93 -39.96
N ARG A 436 -1.97 -3.85 -40.54
CA ARG A 436 -1.82 -4.32 -41.93
C ARG A 436 -2.10 -3.25 -42.98
N ALA A 437 -2.99 -2.28 -42.70
CA ALA A 437 -3.28 -1.18 -43.61
C ALA A 437 -2.08 -0.20 -43.77
N LYS A 438 -1.24 -0.06 -42.74
CA LYS A 438 -0.04 0.78 -42.78
C LYS A 438 1.18 0.12 -43.39
N THR A 439 1.33 -1.21 -43.25
CA THR A 439 2.45 -1.92 -43.88
C THR A 439 2.40 -1.84 -45.41
N LYS A 440 1.21 -1.65 -45.99
CA LYS A 440 1.03 -1.46 -47.45
C LYS A 440 1.41 -0.05 -47.95
N THR A 441 1.53 0.96 -47.08
CA THR A 441 1.80 2.35 -47.50
C THR A 441 3.28 2.76 -47.40
N ASN A 442 4.14 1.98 -46.75
CA ASN A 442 5.55 2.34 -46.53
C ASN A 442 6.58 1.64 -47.44
N ASN A 443 6.16 1.09 -48.60
CA ASN A 443 7.08 0.45 -49.54
C ASN A 443 7.24 1.27 -50.83
N VAL A 444 8.01 2.36 -50.78
CA VAL A 444 8.56 3.08 -51.95
C VAL A 444 9.95 3.69 -51.60
N TYR A 445 11.02 2.96 -52.00
CA TYR A 445 12.43 3.33 -52.32
C TYR A 445 13.44 3.95 -51.31
N ASP A 446 14.39 3.11 -50.87
CA ASP A 446 15.88 3.11 -51.00
C ASP A 446 16.84 4.29 -50.64
N ASN A 447 17.83 3.91 -49.79
CA ASN A 447 19.30 4.16 -49.81
C ASN A 447 19.94 5.53 -49.43
N LEU A 448 20.71 5.58 -48.31
CA LEU A 448 22.20 5.70 -48.24
C LEU A 448 22.75 6.18 -46.86
N ARG A 449 23.65 5.35 -46.31
CA ARG A 449 24.99 5.61 -45.70
C ARG A 449 25.27 6.67 -44.60
N ASP A 450 26.12 6.17 -43.68
CA ASP A 450 27.27 6.79 -42.98
C ASP A 450 27.09 7.59 -41.67
N SER A 451 27.38 6.88 -40.57
CA SER A 451 28.37 7.17 -39.50
C SER A 451 28.52 8.57 -38.84
N VAL A 452 28.76 8.51 -37.51
CA VAL A 452 29.69 9.30 -36.67
C VAL A 452 29.05 10.03 -35.46
N PHE A 453 29.45 9.55 -34.27
CA PHE A 453 29.76 10.22 -32.99
C PHE A 453 29.11 11.54 -32.54
N SER A 454 28.66 11.49 -31.28
CA SER A 454 29.06 12.32 -30.12
C SER A 454 28.07 13.34 -29.52
N VAL A 455 27.69 13.02 -28.27
CA VAL A 455 27.72 13.82 -27.02
C VAL A 455 27.09 15.22 -27.01
N HIS A 456 26.08 15.46 -26.15
CA HIS A 456 26.18 16.29 -24.93
C HIS A 456 24.86 16.41 -24.13
N ARG A 457 25.04 16.46 -22.80
CA ARG A 457 24.13 16.89 -21.71
C ARG A 457 23.44 18.23 -22.03
N VAL A 458 22.33 18.64 -21.40
CA VAL A 458 22.17 19.18 -20.03
C VAL A 458 20.67 19.48 -19.84
N GLY A 459 20.00 18.98 -18.78
CA GLY A 459 19.51 19.76 -17.61
C GLY A 459 18.12 20.39 -17.84
N ALA A 460 17.25 20.72 -16.88
CA ALA A 460 17.04 20.44 -15.46
C ALA A 460 15.74 21.20 -15.08
N LYS A 461 15.05 20.77 -14.00
CA LYS A 461 14.08 21.52 -13.15
C LYS A 461 12.65 21.74 -13.68
N SER A 462 11.58 21.83 -12.88
CA SER A 462 11.20 21.38 -11.51
C SER A 462 9.79 21.95 -11.23
N CYS A 463 9.02 21.29 -10.35
CA CYS A 463 7.96 21.84 -9.47
C CYS A 463 6.50 21.98 -9.99
N THR A 464 5.71 21.00 -9.58
CA THR A 464 4.42 20.98 -8.84
C THR A 464 3.93 22.28 -8.12
N PRO A 465 2.78 22.28 -7.39
CA PRO A 465 1.37 21.98 -7.75
C PRO A 465 0.37 22.97 -7.06
N ILE A 466 -0.96 22.93 -7.33
CA ILE A 466 -2.00 23.45 -6.40
C ILE A 466 -3.30 22.63 -6.47
N ILE A 467 -3.80 22.27 -5.29
CA ILE A 467 -5.09 21.63 -4.91
C ILE A 467 -6.16 22.71 -4.67
N PRO A 468 -7.47 22.38 -4.72
CA PRO A 468 -8.31 22.85 -3.60
C PRO A 468 -9.27 21.80 -3.02
N HIS A 469 -9.33 21.89 -1.68
CA HIS A 469 -10.26 21.25 -0.74
C HIS A 469 -11.73 21.66 -0.92
N THR A 470 -12.66 20.79 -0.50
CA THR A 470 -13.72 21.18 0.46
C THR A 470 -14.32 19.99 1.23
N LEU A 471 -14.24 20.14 2.56
CA LEU A 471 -15.02 19.65 3.72
C LEU A 471 -16.30 18.81 3.49
N LEU A 472 -16.41 17.70 4.22
CA LEU A 472 -17.69 17.21 4.78
C LEU A 472 -17.45 16.54 6.15
N GLU A 473 -18.10 17.11 7.16
CA GLU A 473 -18.14 16.65 8.55
C GLU A 473 -18.78 15.25 8.66
N LYS A 474 -18.18 14.35 9.44
CA LYS A 474 -18.83 13.12 9.89
C LYS A 474 -18.69 12.98 11.40
N SER A 475 -19.80 13.28 12.07
CA SER A 475 -20.06 12.94 13.47
C SER A 475 -20.26 11.43 13.64
N ALA A 476 -19.61 10.89 14.68
CA ALA A 476 -20.00 9.75 15.51
C ALA A 476 -20.23 8.37 14.84
N LEU A 477 -19.23 7.49 14.98
CA LEU A 477 -19.32 6.14 15.60
C LEU A 477 -17.98 5.42 15.40
N ARG A 478 -16.98 5.77 16.23
CA ARG A 478 -15.73 5.02 16.36
C ARG A 478 -15.85 4.11 17.59
N THR A 479 -15.95 2.81 17.40
CA THR A 479 -15.64 1.86 18.48
C THR A 479 -14.24 1.33 18.21
N SER A 480 -13.26 2.07 18.71
CA SER A 480 -11.83 1.77 18.64
C SER A 480 -11.49 0.53 19.46
N PHE A 481 -10.79 -0.45 18.89
CA PHE A 481 -10.00 -1.39 19.68
C PHE A 481 -8.85 -0.58 20.32
N LYS A 482 -9.05 -0.15 21.57
CA LYS A 482 -8.05 0.57 22.36
C LYS A 482 -7.02 -0.47 22.80
N MET A 483 -5.79 -0.38 22.30
CA MET A 483 -4.66 -0.88 23.08
C MET A 483 -4.61 -0.04 24.36
N SER A 484 -5.16 -0.55 25.46
CA SER A 484 -5.14 0.17 26.72
C SER A 484 -3.84 -0.12 27.45
N PHE A 485 -2.83 0.72 27.21
CA PHE A 485 -1.77 0.90 28.19
C PHE A 485 -2.42 1.50 29.46
N ASP A 486 -2.77 0.64 30.42
CA ASP A 486 -3.50 1.04 31.63
C ASP A 486 -2.53 1.39 32.76
N HIS A 487 -1.98 2.60 32.71
CA HIS A 487 -1.05 3.12 33.72
C HIS A 487 -1.79 4.00 34.75
N PRO A 488 -1.46 3.93 36.07
CA PRO A 488 -2.11 4.73 37.12
C PRO A 488 -2.08 6.24 36.92
N LEU A 489 -1.19 6.74 36.05
CA LEU A 489 -1.18 8.15 35.64
C LEU A 489 -2.54 8.57 35.05
N PHE A 490 -3.14 7.75 34.18
CA PHE A 490 -4.34 8.14 33.46
C PHE A 490 -5.54 8.31 34.39
N SER A 491 -5.69 7.44 35.39
CA SER A 491 -6.73 7.58 36.42
C SER A 491 -6.48 8.79 37.31
N LYS A 492 -5.22 9.08 37.68
CA LYS A 492 -4.86 10.31 38.40
C LYS A 492 -5.16 11.58 37.60
N LEU A 493 -4.97 11.57 36.29
CA LEU A 493 -5.22 12.74 35.43
C LEU A 493 -6.73 13.04 35.25
N GLN A 494 -7.63 12.07 35.48
CA GLN A 494 -9.09 12.28 35.33
C GLN A 494 -9.67 13.36 36.26
N VAL A 495 -9.02 13.66 37.38
CA VAL A 495 -9.47 14.72 38.32
C VAL A 495 -8.91 16.10 37.99
N PHE A 496 -8.15 16.21 36.89
CA PHE A 496 -7.55 17.46 36.42
C PHE A 496 -8.05 17.81 35.02
N ASN A 497 -8.16 19.10 34.73
CA ASN A 497 -8.17 19.60 33.37
C ASN A 497 -6.73 19.57 32.83
N VAL A 498 -6.45 18.66 31.90
CA VAL A 498 -5.13 18.59 31.25
C VAL A 498 -5.06 19.66 30.16
N VAL A 499 -4.01 20.47 30.17
CA VAL A 499 -3.81 21.60 29.27
C VAL A 499 -2.47 21.45 28.57
N LEU A 500 -2.47 21.46 27.24
CA LEU A 500 -1.27 21.63 26.43
C LEU A 500 -1.07 23.12 26.12
N GLY A 501 -0.02 23.70 26.68
CA GLY A 501 0.40 25.10 26.52
C GLY A 501 1.04 25.44 25.16
N SER A 502 0.60 24.80 24.07
CA SER A 502 1.21 24.97 22.74
C SER A 502 0.21 24.77 21.62
N SER A 503 0.24 25.65 20.61
CA SER A 503 -0.55 25.52 19.38
C SER A 503 0.12 24.64 18.31
N SER A 504 1.24 23.99 18.62
CA SER A 504 1.96 23.15 17.65
C SER A 504 1.18 21.86 17.36
N PRO A 505 0.78 21.60 16.10
CA PRO A 505 0.08 20.36 15.74
C PRO A 505 0.89 19.12 16.14
N ARG A 506 2.21 19.16 15.95
CA ARG A 506 3.12 18.05 16.28
C ARG A 506 3.09 17.67 17.76
N ARG A 507 3.09 18.67 18.65
CA ARG A 507 3.04 18.41 20.10
C ARG A 507 1.69 17.85 20.53
N LYS A 508 0.60 18.29 19.87
CA LYS A 508 -0.74 17.76 20.07
C LYS A 508 -0.79 16.27 19.71
N ASP A 509 -0.25 15.92 18.54
CA ASP A 509 -0.24 14.54 18.04
C ASP A 509 0.61 13.63 18.93
N ILE A 510 1.80 14.09 19.36
CA ILE A 510 2.65 13.32 20.28
C ILE A 510 1.93 13.07 21.62
N LEU A 511 1.28 14.10 22.18
CA LEU A 511 0.58 13.98 23.45
C LEU A 511 -0.63 13.02 23.35
N SER A 512 -1.39 13.06 22.25
CA SER A 512 -2.55 12.20 22.06
C SER A 512 -2.19 10.76 21.71
N THR A 513 -1.22 10.58 20.81
CA THR A 513 -0.96 9.30 20.15
C THR A 513 0.13 8.53 20.85
N ASN A 514 1.22 9.20 21.26
CA ASN A 514 2.39 8.55 21.85
C ASN A 514 2.38 8.58 23.38
N VAL A 515 1.91 9.66 24.01
CA VAL A 515 1.75 9.73 25.48
C VAL A 515 0.41 9.13 25.94
N GLY A 516 -0.58 9.06 25.04
CA GLY A 516 -1.88 8.41 25.29
C GLY A 516 -2.91 9.30 25.99
N ILE A 517 -2.70 10.61 26.07
CA ILE A 517 -3.63 11.56 26.70
C ILE A 517 -4.56 12.11 25.63
N GLN A 518 -5.77 11.53 25.54
CA GLN A 518 -6.75 11.91 24.50
C GLN A 518 -7.60 13.12 24.88
N ASN A 519 -7.80 13.37 26.18
CA ASN A 519 -8.64 14.45 26.69
C ASN A 519 -7.76 15.55 27.28
N PHE A 520 -7.49 16.59 26.50
CA PHE A 520 -6.80 17.80 26.94
C PHE A 520 -7.29 19.01 26.15
N SER A 521 -7.15 20.19 26.75
CA SER A 521 -7.39 21.48 26.08
C SER A 521 -6.07 22.06 25.57
N VAL A 522 -6.13 22.86 24.51
CA VAL A 522 -4.96 23.55 23.96
C VAL A 522 -5.09 25.03 24.27
N VAL A 523 -4.09 25.59 24.94
CA VAL A 523 -4.02 27.03 25.24
C VAL A 523 -2.70 27.56 24.70
N LYS A 524 -2.78 28.57 23.83
CA LYS A 524 -1.60 29.22 23.27
C LYS A 524 -1.12 30.30 24.24
N SER A 525 0.18 30.30 24.53
CA SER A 525 0.84 31.41 25.24
C SER A 525 0.72 32.71 24.45
N THR A 526 0.45 33.82 25.13
CA THR A 526 0.52 35.18 24.56
C THR A 526 1.89 35.82 24.75
N PHE A 527 2.81 35.14 25.45
CA PHE A 527 4.19 35.58 25.59
C PHE A 527 4.89 35.69 24.23
N GLU A 528 5.44 36.85 23.94
CA GLU A 528 6.33 37.06 22.79
C GLU A 528 7.69 36.44 23.11
N GLU A 529 8.20 35.56 22.25
CA GLU A 529 9.44 34.80 22.50
C GLU A 529 10.68 35.68 22.28
N ASP A 530 10.86 36.73 23.09
CA ASP A 530 11.83 37.81 22.91
C ASP A 530 12.92 37.89 24.00
N ILE A 531 13.07 36.83 24.80
CA ILE A 531 14.09 36.75 25.85
C ILE A 531 15.48 36.95 25.24
N SER A 532 16.29 37.82 25.84
CA SER A 532 17.67 38.01 25.39
C SER A 532 18.48 36.72 25.49
N LYS A 533 19.21 36.42 24.43
CA LYS A 533 20.12 35.26 24.35
C LYS A 533 21.48 35.56 25.01
N ASP A 534 21.73 36.81 25.39
CA ASP A 534 23.03 37.25 25.90
C ASP A 534 23.31 36.66 27.29
N GLY A 535 24.45 35.97 27.42
CA GLY A 535 24.93 35.43 28.70
C GLY A 535 24.23 34.16 29.18
N LEU A 536 23.31 33.58 28.40
CA LEU A 536 22.64 32.30 28.70
C LEU A 536 23.23 31.17 27.86
N SER A 537 23.38 29.98 28.46
CA SER A 537 23.56 28.75 27.68
C SER A 537 22.28 28.39 26.91
N ASP A 538 22.42 27.61 25.83
CA ASP A 538 21.26 27.17 25.03
C ASP A 538 20.18 26.49 25.88
N LEU A 539 20.61 25.70 26.88
CA LEU A 539 19.73 25.01 27.80
C LEU A 539 19.02 25.98 28.77
N GLU A 540 19.73 26.98 29.29
CA GLU A 540 19.13 28.02 30.13
C GLU A 540 18.12 28.85 29.34
N TYR A 541 18.47 29.21 28.11
CA TYR A 541 17.58 29.96 27.21
C TYR A 541 16.26 29.22 26.97
N VAL A 542 16.31 27.97 26.49
CA VAL A 542 15.08 27.20 26.21
C VAL A 542 14.27 26.94 27.48
N THR A 543 14.93 26.78 28.63
CA THR A 543 14.26 26.60 29.92
C THR A 543 13.54 27.87 30.35
N GLN A 544 14.20 29.04 30.28
CA GLN A 544 13.58 30.31 30.61
C GLN A 544 12.45 30.66 29.65
N THR A 545 12.60 30.39 28.35
CA THR A 545 11.55 30.61 27.34
C THR A 545 10.34 29.72 27.59
N ALA A 546 10.52 28.45 27.95
CA ALA A 546 9.42 27.57 28.34
C ALA A 546 8.73 28.05 29.63
N GLU A 547 9.51 28.49 30.62
CA GLU A 547 8.98 28.97 31.90
C GLU A 547 8.20 30.29 31.76
N ALA A 548 8.69 31.23 30.95
CA ALA A 548 8.06 32.52 30.72
C ALA A 548 6.68 32.42 30.05
N LYS A 549 6.39 31.31 29.35
CA LYS A 549 5.06 31.04 28.78
C LYS A 549 4.02 30.70 29.85
N ILE A 550 4.44 30.14 30.99
CA ILE A 550 3.55 29.59 32.03
C ILE A 550 2.56 30.64 32.55
N PRO A 551 2.96 31.84 33.02
CA PRO A 551 2.04 32.82 33.58
C PRO A 551 0.88 33.17 32.63
N SER A 552 1.20 33.45 31.37
CA SER A 552 0.19 33.82 30.35
C SER A 552 -0.81 32.70 30.07
N ILE A 553 -0.39 31.43 30.17
CA ILE A 553 -1.28 30.28 30.04
C ILE A 553 -2.15 30.16 31.28
N LEU A 554 -1.57 30.31 32.48
CA LEU A 554 -2.31 30.21 33.74
C LEU A 554 -3.38 31.30 33.90
N GLU A 555 -3.13 32.51 33.40
CA GLU A 555 -4.10 33.62 33.41
C GLU A 555 -5.35 33.34 32.56
N GLN A 556 -5.21 32.51 31.52
CA GLN A 556 -6.31 32.10 30.64
C GLN A 556 -7.11 30.92 31.21
N LEU A 557 -6.69 30.32 32.32
CA LEU A 557 -7.32 29.15 32.91
C LEU A 557 -8.19 29.50 34.11
N ASN A 558 -9.28 28.75 34.28
CA ASN A 558 -10.13 28.84 35.46
C ASN A 558 -9.40 28.30 36.71
N LYS A 559 -9.86 28.71 37.91
CA LYS A 559 -9.30 28.30 39.22
C LYS A 559 -9.50 26.81 39.57
N GLU A 560 -9.87 25.98 38.60
CA GLU A 560 -10.03 24.55 38.76
C GLU A 560 -8.69 23.83 38.92
N LYS A 561 -8.74 22.51 39.15
CA LYS A 561 -7.54 21.67 39.17
C LYS A 561 -7.04 21.48 37.74
N ASN A 562 -5.91 22.10 37.40
CA ASN A 562 -5.30 21.96 36.07
C ASN A 562 -3.96 21.24 36.15
N VAL A 563 -3.61 20.51 35.08
CA VAL A 563 -2.26 20.02 34.80
C VAL A 563 -1.84 20.63 33.47
N VAL A 564 -0.90 21.58 33.51
CA VAL A 564 -0.46 22.34 32.34
C VAL A 564 0.91 21.84 31.89
N ILE A 565 0.99 21.42 30.63
CA ILE A 565 2.22 20.95 29.97
C ILE A 565 2.70 22.06 29.04
N VAL A 566 3.88 22.60 29.30
CA VAL A 566 4.51 23.66 28.50
C VAL A 566 5.83 23.14 27.98
N ALA A 567 6.12 23.36 26.70
CA ALA A 567 7.38 22.96 26.10
C ALA A 567 7.89 24.01 25.12
N ASP A 568 9.21 24.16 25.09
CA ASP A 568 9.93 24.96 24.11
C ASP A 568 11.07 24.17 23.50
N THR A 569 11.30 24.31 22.20
CA THR A 569 12.25 23.50 21.43
C THR A 569 13.10 24.41 20.58
N ILE A 570 14.42 24.26 20.70
CA ILE A 570 15.40 25.02 19.94
C ILE A 570 16.34 24.09 19.18
N VAL A 571 16.91 24.62 18.11
CA VAL A 571 18.03 24.00 17.42
C VAL A 571 19.29 24.78 17.77
N SER A 572 20.33 24.11 18.25
CA SER A 572 21.64 24.71 18.53
C SER A 572 22.70 24.09 17.64
N CYS A 573 23.57 24.94 17.11
CA CYS A 573 24.75 24.52 16.38
C CYS A 573 25.91 25.42 16.79
N GLN A 574 27.05 24.82 17.16
CA GLN A 574 28.27 25.54 17.59
C GLN A 574 28.01 26.59 18.70
N GLY A 575 27.10 26.32 19.63
CA GLY A 575 26.78 27.23 20.75
C GLY A 575 25.94 28.44 20.34
N LYS A 576 25.23 28.37 19.20
CA LYS A 576 24.30 29.39 18.73
C LYS A 576 22.92 28.78 18.50
N VAL A 577 21.88 29.47 18.97
CA VAL A 577 20.47 29.10 18.77
C VAL A 577 19.99 29.54 17.39
N TYR A 578 19.35 28.60 16.68
CA TYR A 578 18.74 28.78 15.37
C TYR A 578 17.22 28.64 15.46
N GLU A 579 16.54 29.76 15.22
CA GLU A 579 15.08 29.84 15.19
C GLU A 579 14.54 29.51 13.79
N LYS A 580 13.34 30.02 13.48
CA LYS A 580 12.70 29.84 12.17
C LYS A 580 13.41 30.75 11.15
N PRO A 581 13.80 30.24 9.98
CA PRO A 581 14.50 31.06 8.97
C PRO A 581 13.59 32.13 8.36
N GLY A 582 12.30 31.86 8.17
CA GLY A 582 11.32 32.81 7.61
C GLY A 582 11.46 33.06 6.11
N THR A 583 12.68 33.04 5.56
CA THR A 583 12.96 33.18 4.12
C THR A 583 13.83 32.04 3.59
N PRO A 584 13.70 31.68 2.29
CA PRO A 584 14.53 30.66 1.65
C PRO A 584 16.04 30.95 1.74
N GLU A 585 16.44 32.20 1.60
CA GLU A 585 17.85 32.63 1.62
C GLU A 585 18.46 32.37 3.00
N ARG A 586 17.72 32.72 4.07
CA ARG A 586 18.15 32.48 5.44
C ARG A 586 18.15 30.99 5.78
N GLN A 587 17.20 30.22 5.25
CA GLN A 587 17.21 28.77 5.42
C GLN A 587 18.46 28.16 4.78
N MET A 588 18.81 28.56 3.56
CA MET A 588 20.00 28.08 2.87
C MET A 588 21.29 28.41 3.65
N GLU A 589 21.39 29.62 4.22
CA GLU A 589 22.50 30.00 5.10
C GLU A 589 22.61 29.09 6.33
N MET A 590 21.49 28.83 7.01
CA MET A 590 21.46 27.93 8.18
C MET A 590 21.93 26.51 7.82
N LEU A 591 21.43 25.95 6.71
CA LEU A 591 21.76 24.59 6.29
C LEU A 591 23.23 24.44 5.90
N ARG A 592 23.84 25.46 5.28
CA ARG A 592 25.29 25.48 4.99
C ARG A 592 26.10 25.44 6.28
N ILE A 593 25.71 26.21 7.30
CA ILE A 593 26.39 26.20 8.60
C ILE A 593 26.28 24.82 9.26
N PHE A 594 25.11 24.19 9.21
CA PHE A 594 24.92 22.85 9.77
C PHE A 594 25.73 21.79 9.04
N ARG A 595 25.81 21.87 7.70
CA ARG A 595 26.67 21.01 6.88
C ARG A 595 28.13 21.13 7.28
N GLU A 596 28.62 22.35 7.46
CA GLU A 596 30.01 22.61 7.86
C GLU A 596 30.29 22.11 9.29
N ALA A 597 29.34 22.31 10.21
CA ALA A 597 29.46 21.86 11.60
C ALA A 597 29.32 20.34 11.77
N LYS A 598 28.60 19.67 10.86
CA LYS A 598 28.24 18.23 10.86
C LYS A 598 27.43 17.75 12.06
N HIS A 599 27.29 18.56 13.10
CA HIS A 599 26.59 18.23 14.33
C HIS A 599 25.64 19.36 14.71
N VAL A 600 24.38 18.99 14.93
CA VAL A 600 23.31 19.90 15.33
C VAL A 600 22.62 19.29 16.54
N LYS A 601 22.30 20.12 17.54
CA LYS A 601 21.59 19.69 18.75
C LYS A 601 20.16 20.19 18.72
N VAL A 602 19.22 19.32 19.06
CA VAL A 602 17.85 19.73 19.36
C VAL A 602 17.63 19.63 20.85
N ILE A 603 17.23 20.74 21.46
CA ILE A 603 17.04 20.85 22.90
C ILE A 603 15.59 21.24 23.15
N THR A 604 14.87 20.42 23.91
CA THR A 604 13.51 20.76 24.38
C THR A 604 13.49 20.83 25.90
N SER A 605 12.96 21.92 26.45
CA SER A 605 12.58 21.99 27.87
C SER A 605 11.08 21.73 28.01
N VAL A 606 10.70 20.92 28.99
CA VAL A 606 9.31 20.57 29.32
C VAL A 606 9.04 20.92 30.77
N HIS A 607 7.96 21.67 31.01
CA HIS A 607 7.46 22.06 32.32
C HIS A 607 6.05 21.51 32.52
N VAL A 608 5.81 20.91 33.68
CA VAL A 608 4.48 20.47 34.12
C VAL A 608 4.11 21.23 35.37
N VAL A 609 2.97 21.93 35.32
CA VAL A 609 2.45 22.77 36.41
C VAL A 609 1.09 22.25 36.84
N VAL A 610 0.93 21.96 38.13
CA VAL A 610 -0.33 21.55 38.74
C VAL A 610 -0.90 22.71 39.54
N THR A 611 -2.15 23.10 39.25
CA THR A 611 -2.87 24.18 39.95
C THR A 611 -4.18 23.69 40.56
N GLY A 612 -4.85 24.50 41.40
CA GLY A 612 -6.13 24.15 42.04
C GLY A 612 -6.04 23.16 43.22
N GLY A 613 -4.82 22.81 43.67
CA GLY A 613 -4.55 22.06 44.90
C GLY A 613 -4.16 22.96 46.08
N LYS A 614 -3.75 22.36 47.22
CA LYS A 614 -3.31 23.11 48.41
C LYS A 614 -2.09 24.00 48.14
N GLU A 615 -1.18 23.57 47.25
CA GLU A 615 -0.08 24.37 46.73
C GLU A 615 0.18 24.05 45.24
N PRO A 616 0.59 25.04 44.42
CA PRO A 616 0.96 24.80 43.04
C PRO A 616 2.28 24.02 42.95
N LYS A 617 2.27 22.87 42.27
CA LYS A 617 3.46 22.04 42.07
C LYS A 617 4.02 22.26 40.67
N ARG A 618 5.32 22.47 40.57
CA ARG A 618 6.05 22.63 39.30
C ARG A 618 7.15 21.58 39.22
N VAL A 619 7.18 20.84 38.12
CA VAL A 619 8.29 19.95 37.79
C VAL A 619 8.73 20.24 36.37
N SER A 620 10.04 20.26 36.13
CA SER A 620 10.60 20.50 34.80
C SER A 620 11.71 19.50 34.50
N GLY A 621 12.01 19.37 33.22
CA GLY A 621 13.11 18.56 32.71
C GLY A 621 13.37 18.90 31.25
N HIS A 622 14.52 18.50 30.75
CA HIS A 622 14.91 18.74 29.36
C HIS A 622 15.36 17.44 28.69
N GLU A 623 15.41 17.47 27.37
CA GLU A 623 15.99 16.43 26.53
C GLU A 623 16.88 17.07 25.47
N VAL A 624 18.03 16.44 25.21
CA VAL A 624 19.00 16.86 24.19
C VAL A 624 19.18 15.70 23.22
N THR A 625 18.99 15.96 21.94
CA THR A 625 19.22 14.98 20.87
C THR A 625 20.28 15.52 19.92
N ASP A 626 21.33 14.73 19.68
CA ASP A 626 22.38 15.04 18.73
C ASP A 626 21.99 14.50 17.34
N LEU A 627 22.07 15.35 16.33
CA LEU A 627 21.84 15.04 14.93
C LEU A 627 23.16 15.15 14.16
N GLN A 628 23.47 14.13 13.37
CA GLN A 628 24.61 14.13 12.46
C GLN A 628 24.15 14.66 11.10
N PHE A 629 24.53 15.88 10.77
CA PHE A 629 24.22 16.50 9.49
C PHE A 629 25.12 15.90 8.39
N ASN A 630 24.54 15.59 7.25
CA ASN A 630 25.28 15.03 6.12
C ASN A 630 26.20 16.10 5.50
N GLY A 631 27.50 15.98 5.82
CA GLY A 631 28.53 16.89 5.34
C GLY A 631 28.79 16.81 3.83
N ASP A 632 28.33 15.75 3.17
CA ASP A 632 28.60 15.49 1.75
C ASP A 632 27.53 16.10 0.82
N LEU A 633 26.49 16.72 1.37
CA LEU A 633 25.43 17.37 0.60
C LEU A 633 25.96 18.59 -0.17
N SER A 634 25.71 18.60 -1.46
CA SER A 634 26.00 19.73 -2.35
C SER A 634 25.05 20.91 -2.08
N ASP A 635 25.46 22.11 -2.49
CA ASP A 635 24.58 23.28 -2.48
C ASP A 635 23.33 23.10 -3.35
N GLU A 636 23.41 22.28 -4.41
CA GLU A 636 22.26 21.98 -5.26
C GLU A 636 21.22 21.13 -4.51
N GLU A 637 21.66 20.10 -3.77
CA GLU A 637 20.77 19.28 -2.94
C GLU A 637 20.13 20.08 -1.80
N LEU A 638 20.91 20.94 -1.12
CA LEU A 638 20.36 21.85 -0.11
C LEU A 638 19.34 22.82 -0.72
N GLN A 639 19.59 23.32 -1.94
CA GLN A 639 18.64 24.18 -2.64
C GLN A 639 17.35 23.45 -3.00
N HIS A 640 17.41 22.18 -3.41
CA HIS A 640 16.22 21.36 -3.63
C HIS A 640 15.39 21.21 -2.35
N TYR A 641 16.04 21.04 -1.19
CA TYR A 641 15.35 21.03 0.09
C TYR A 641 14.72 22.38 0.42
N VAL A 642 15.45 23.50 0.25
CA VAL A 642 14.89 24.84 0.47
C VAL A 642 13.66 25.10 -0.42
N ASN A 643 13.68 24.63 -1.67
CA ASN A 643 12.58 24.79 -2.62
C ASN A 643 11.30 24.05 -2.23
N CYS A 644 11.38 23.00 -1.40
CA CYS A 644 10.19 22.30 -0.90
C CYS A 644 9.45 23.09 0.20
N LYS A 645 10.07 24.17 0.72
CA LYS A 645 9.50 25.12 1.71
C LYS A 645 9.16 24.51 3.08
N GLU A 646 9.48 23.24 3.30
CA GLU A 646 9.14 22.49 4.50
C GLU A 646 9.71 23.12 5.79
N GLY A 647 10.96 23.61 5.73
CA GLY A 647 11.67 24.15 6.89
C GLY A 647 11.41 25.62 7.20
N LEU A 648 10.71 26.38 6.35
CA LEU A 648 10.65 27.85 6.44
C LEU A 648 10.10 28.37 7.78
N ALA A 649 9.10 27.67 8.33
CA ALA A 649 8.41 28.05 9.56
C ALA A 649 8.79 27.18 10.77
N VAL A 650 9.91 26.45 10.70
CA VAL A 650 10.35 25.49 11.74
C VAL A 650 11.72 25.88 12.28
N ALA A 651 11.93 25.69 13.58
CA ALA A 651 13.21 25.98 14.23
C ALA A 651 14.32 25.15 13.59
N GLY A 652 15.46 25.79 13.28
CA GLY A 652 16.55 25.17 12.55
C GLY A 652 16.27 24.92 11.07
N GLY A 653 15.12 25.32 10.51
CA GLY A 653 14.94 25.26 9.06
C GLY A 653 14.82 23.85 8.47
N PHE A 654 14.46 22.84 9.27
CA PHE A 654 14.20 21.48 8.78
C PHE A 654 13.06 20.78 9.55
N GLN A 655 12.50 19.71 8.97
CA GLN A 655 11.56 18.81 9.65
C GLN A 655 12.05 17.36 9.54
N TYR A 656 12.53 16.82 10.66
CA TYR A 656 13.13 15.48 10.68
C TYR A 656 12.15 14.34 10.41
N GLN A 657 10.85 14.53 10.65
CA GLN A 657 9.82 13.49 10.43
C GLN A 657 9.35 13.36 8.97
N SER A 658 9.94 14.12 8.06
CA SER A 658 9.55 14.19 6.64
C SER A 658 10.83 14.33 5.79
N ILE A 659 10.79 14.98 4.62
CA ILE A 659 11.91 15.08 3.66
C ILE A 659 13.20 15.59 4.32
N GLY A 660 13.09 16.45 5.34
CA GLY A 660 14.24 16.95 6.10
C GLY A 660 15.11 15.88 6.76
N ASN A 661 14.64 14.63 6.91
CA ASN A 661 15.48 13.53 7.38
C ASN A 661 16.69 13.25 6.47
N LEU A 662 16.55 13.52 5.16
CA LEU A 662 17.61 13.31 4.15
C LEU A 662 18.84 14.20 4.38
N LEU A 663 18.69 15.26 5.19
CA LEU A 663 19.77 16.15 5.58
C LEU A 663 20.73 15.52 6.60
N PHE A 664 20.38 14.38 7.19
CA PHE A 664 21.08 13.79 8.32
C PHE A 664 21.50 12.35 8.04
N THR A 665 22.65 11.94 8.59
CA THR A 665 23.16 10.56 8.52
C THR A 665 22.88 9.75 9.79
N GLY A 666 22.47 10.41 10.88
CA GLY A 666 22.25 9.74 12.16
C GLY A 666 21.58 10.63 13.20
N LEU A 667 20.97 9.98 14.17
CA LEU A 667 20.33 10.59 15.34
C LEU A 667 20.78 9.82 16.59
N GLN A 668 21.24 10.55 17.60
CA GLN A 668 21.59 10.02 18.91
C GLN A 668 20.79 10.76 19.99
N GLY A 669 19.78 10.08 20.53
CA GLY A 669 18.89 10.64 21.56
C GLY A 669 17.42 10.30 21.29
N ASP A 670 16.53 11.18 21.71
CA ASP A 670 15.08 11.00 21.55
C ASP A 670 14.60 11.58 20.21
N TYR A 671 13.95 10.76 19.39
CA TYR A 671 13.32 11.19 18.14
C TYR A 671 12.17 12.18 18.39
N PHE A 672 11.32 11.95 19.40
CA PHE A 672 10.18 12.83 19.67
C PHE A 672 10.61 14.21 20.18
N ASN A 673 11.78 14.29 20.82
CA ASN A 673 12.43 15.56 21.13
C ASN A 673 12.68 16.40 19.86
N VAL A 674 13.15 15.76 18.78
CA VAL A 674 13.42 16.42 17.49
C VAL A 674 12.13 16.89 16.82
N VAL A 675 11.06 16.08 16.89
CA VAL A 675 9.74 16.45 16.35
C VAL A 675 9.10 17.60 17.14
N GLY A 676 9.38 17.69 18.44
CA GLY A 676 9.12 18.86 19.27
C GLY A 676 8.57 18.61 20.67
N LEU A 677 8.42 17.37 21.12
CA LEU A 677 8.04 17.04 22.50
C LEU A 677 8.61 15.68 22.92
N PRO A 678 9.57 15.60 23.87
CA PRO A 678 10.14 14.33 24.31
C PRO A 678 9.09 13.51 25.07
N ALA A 679 8.50 12.51 24.40
CA ALA A 679 7.31 11.80 24.89
C ALA A 679 7.58 11.09 26.22
N ALA A 680 8.68 10.35 26.33
CA ALA A 680 9.06 9.62 27.53
C ALA A 680 9.37 10.56 28.72
N LYS A 681 10.07 11.68 28.46
CA LYS A 681 10.33 12.71 29.49
C LYS A 681 9.03 13.32 29.98
N THR A 682 8.15 13.69 29.06
CA THR A 682 6.85 14.30 29.35
C THR A 682 6.01 13.37 30.22
N PHE A 683 5.94 12.10 29.87
CA PHE A 683 5.26 11.08 30.67
C PHE A 683 5.85 10.96 32.09
N SER A 684 7.19 10.92 32.20
CA SER A 684 7.87 10.87 33.51
C SER A 684 7.58 12.09 34.37
N LEU A 685 7.59 13.30 33.80
CA LEU A 685 7.27 14.54 34.50
C LEU A 685 5.82 14.57 34.97
N LEU A 686 4.88 14.10 34.14
CA LEU A 686 3.48 13.96 34.53
C LEU A 686 3.33 13.02 35.74
N CYS A 687 3.95 11.84 35.71
CA CYS A 687 3.96 10.90 36.85
C CYS A 687 4.58 11.48 38.12
N LYS A 688 5.58 12.37 38.00
CA LYS A 688 6.17 13.07 39.15
C LYS A 688 5.26 14.18 39.66
N ALA A 689 4.49 14.82 38.79
CA ALA A 689 3.64 15.95 39.12
C ALA A 689 2.40 15.52 39.92
N VAL A 690 1.66 14.50 39.45
CA VAL A 690 0.40 14.00 40.04
C VAL A 690 0.56 12.68 40.78
#